data_AF-B4DAX9-F1
#
_entry.id   AF-B4DAX9-F1
#
_cell.length_a   1.000
_cell.length_b   1.000
_cell.length_c   1.000
_cell.angle_alpha   90.00
_cell.angle_beta   90.00
_cell.angle_gamma   90.00
#
_symmetry.space_group_name_H-M   'P 1'
#
loop_
_entity.id
_entity.type
_entity.pdbx_description
1 polymer ?
#
loop_
_entity_poly.entity_id
_entity_poly.type
_entity_poly.pdbx_seq_one_letter_code
_entity_poly.pdbx_strand_id
1 'polypeptide(L)'
;MDESFLPTGSGTGPAGSTVDTEAFAGAFTHVNGADGASVSYGLSVSASGVDSGLIDSLTGNHVFLFLESGAVVAREGTTSATATTGPVEFTLSVDGSGNVTATLDRSVHQGSADSPVDSNEAVSLTSGLVTLTATITDADGDHQAASIDLGSHVSIHDDGPSITAVGTATALNVDESFLPTGSGTGPTGSTVDTEAFAGAFTHVNGADGASISYGLSVSASGVDSGLIDSLTGNHVFLFLESGAVVAREGTTSATAATGPIEFTLSVDGSGNVTATLDRSVHQSSADSPVDSNEAVSLTSGLVTLTATITDADGDHQAASIDLGSHVSIHDDGPSITAVGTATALNVDESFLPTGSGTGPAGSTVDTEAFAGAFTHLNGADGASVSYGLSVSASGVDSGLVDSLTGNHVFLFLESGAVVAREGTTSVTAATGPVEFTLSVDGSGNVTATLDRSVHQSSADSPVDSNEAVSLTSGLVALTATITDADGDHQAASIDLGSHVSIHDDGPSITAVGTATALNVDESFLPTGSGTGPTGSTVDTEAFAGAFTHVNGADGASISYGLSVSASGVDSGLIDSLTGNHVFLFLESGAVVAREGATSVAAATGSIEFTLSVDGSGNVTATLDRSVHQNSPDSQVDANEAVSLTSGLVTLTATITDGDGDHQAASIDLGSHVSIHDDGPTITAIQNLIMPNIDNTVDHGTWVPVFGADGPSATSAVSVLMGTPPAGTTYTVTDTLTNVSGHELFEVDVSSSTLSYTFYEYSDYNTLTNNGEMFAFTDLAHTTSFFELLANTGGTYSFHLDTNSLQSSTTISLTGGAHSGTGDFLTFVGTTSTFANGNDPTTGYDILVDGWNTADTNPNDHTVHVNNNGGGIDSAISIPTSPRCSGSRIT
;
A
#
# COMPACT_ATOMS: atom_id res chain seq x y z
N MET A 1 -65.35 -74.85 21.54
CA MET A 1 -65.71 -73.47 21.11
C MET A 1 -64.47 -72.60 21.17
N ASP A 2 -64.49 -71.44 20.53
CA ASP A 2 -63.30 -70.59 20.29
C ASP A 2 -63.72 -69.11 20.24
N GLU A 3 -63.04 -68.28 21.02
CA GLU A 3 -63.39 -66.87 21.28
C GLU A 3 -62.89 -65.90 20.22
N SER A 4 -61.91 -66.30 19.42
CA SER A 4 -61.47 -65.52 18.26
C SER A 4 -62.59 -65.33 17.24
N PHE A 5 -63.67 -66.13 17.33
CA PHE A 5 -64.88 -66.04 16.51
C PHE A 5 -66.03 -65.23 17.14
N LEU A 6 -65.84 -64.65 18.34
CA LEU A 6 -66.77 -63.67 18.91
C LEU A 6 -66.76 -62.38 18.07
N PRO A 7 -67.81 -61.52 18.15
CA PRO A 7 -67.89 -60.28 17.38
C PRO A 7 -66.76 -59.26 17.64
N THR A 8 -65.97 -59.48 18.68
CA THR A 8 -64.84 -58.68 19.16
C THR A 8 -63.47 -59.35 18.95
N GLY A 9 -63.42 -60.66 18.69
CA GLY A 9 -62.19 -61.46 18.71
C GLY A 9 -61.29 -61.35 17.46
N SER A 10 -60.13 -62.01 17.54
CA SER A 10 -59.03 -61.89 16.57
C SER A 10 -59.22 -62.65 15.24
N GLY A 11 -60.17 -63.58 15.19
CA GLY A 11 -60.26 -64.65 14.20
C GLY A 11 -60.83 -64.22 12.85
N THR A 12 -60.11 -64.57 11.76
CA THR A 12 -60.54 -64.28 10.38
C THR A 12 -60.46 -65.48 9.42
N GLY A 13 -60.22 -66.70 9.94
CA GLY A 13 -60.05 -67.93 9.15
C GLY A 13 -60.82 -69.14 9.72
N PRO A 14 -61.21 -70.13 8.89
CA PRO A 14 -62.14 -71.18 9.31
C PRO A 14 -61.46 -72.38 9.99
N ALA A 15 -61.18 -72.27 11.29
CA ALA A 15 -60.81 -73.39 12.17
C ALA A 15 -61.15 -73.07 13.65
N GLY A 16 -62.44 -73.11 13.97
CA GLY A 16 -62.99 -72.71 15.27
C GLY A 16 -64.43 -72.21 15.08
N SER A 17 -65.17 -72.00 16.17
CA SER A 17 -66.57 -71.56 16.15
C SER A 17 -67.07 -71.19 17.55
N THR A 18 -67.88 -70.14 17.64
CA THR A 18 -68.70 -69.84 18.82
C THR A 18 -69.86 -70.81 19.01
N VAL A 19 -70.20 -71.62 18.00
CA VAL A 19 -71.22 -72.69 18.11
C VAL A 19 -70.64 -74.03 17.72
N ASP A 20 -70.70 -74.99 18.64
CA ASP A 20 -70.17 -76.34 18.49
C ASP A 20 -71.27 -77.38 18.76
N THR A 21 -71.26 -78.53 18.07
CA THR A 21 -72.35 -79.52 18.19
C THR A 21 -71.84 -80.95 18.06
N GLU A 22 -71.88 -81.70 19.16
CA GLU A 22 -71.31 -83.05 19.25
C GLU A 22 -72.33 -84.13 19.66
N ALA A 23 -72.12 -85.33 19.16
CA ALA A 23 -73.13 -86.40 19.14
C ALA A 23 -72.97 -87.42 20.29
N PHE A 24 -73.37 -87.02 21.50
CA PHE A 24 -73.18 -87.82 22.72
C PHE A 24 -74.06 -89.07 22.85
N ALA A 25 -75.08 -89.25 21.99
CA ALA A 25 -75.94 -90.44 21.98
C ALA A 25 -75.16 -91.77 21.96
N GLY A 26 -74.01 -91.81 21.27
CA GLY A 26 -73.15 -93.00 21.18
C GLY A 26 -72.46 -93.41 22.48
N ALA A 27 -72.41 -92.53 23.49
CA ALA A 27 -71.89 -92.84 24.82
C ALA A 27 -72.84 -93.72 25.66
N PHE A 28 -74.12 -93.81 25.26
CA PHE A 28 -75.15 -94.54 25.99
C PHE A 28 -75.56 -95.83 25.27
N THR A 29 -75.48 -96.96 25.96
CA THR A 29 -75.98 -98.25 25.46
C THR A 29 -77.24 -98.67 26.19
N HIS A 30 -78.28 -99.07 25.45
CA HIS A 30 -79.56 -99.52 26.00
C HIS A 30 -80.06 -100.79 25.29
N VAL A 31 -81.05 -101.44 25.89
CA VAL A 31 -81.75 -102.61 25.32
C VAL A 31 -83.25 -102.36 25.48
N ASN A 32 -84.01 -102.48 24.39
CA ASN A 32 -85.44 -102.19 24.39
C ASN A 32 -86.27 -103.32 25.00
N GLY A 33 -87.40 -102.96 25.62
CA GLY A 33 -88.46 -103.88 26.02
C GLY A 33 -89.12 -104.59 24.83
N ALA A 34 -89.95 -105.59 25.11
CA ALA A 34 -90.63 -106.40 24.09
C ALA A 34 -91.77 -105.65 23.35
N ASP A 35 -92.18 -104.54 23.93
CA ASP A 35 -93.16 -103.54 23.52
C ASP A 35 -92.52 -102.34 22.76
N GLY A 36 -91.20 -102.16 22.92
CA GLY A 36 -90.44 -101.04 22.36
C GLY A 36 -90.22 -99.91 23.36
N ALA A 37 -89.23 -99.06 23.08
CA ALA A 37 -88.85 -97.98 23.99
C ALA A 37 -88.37 -96.74 23.23
N SER A 38 -88.35 -95.60 23.93
CA SER A 38 -87.85 -94.31 23.47
C SER A 38 -86.78 -93.80 24.44
N VAL A 39 -85.74 -93.15 23.92
CA VAL A 39 -84.71 -92.48 24.72
C VAL A 39 -84.95 -90.98 24.65
N SER A 40 -84.98 -90.32 25.80
CA SER A 40 -84.92 -88.87 25.93
C SER A 40 -83.59 -88.45 26.54
N TYR A 41 -83.10 -87.29 26.13
CA TYR A 41 -81.88 -86.69 26.65
C TYR A 41 -82.22 -85.41 27.42
N GLY A 42 -81.52 -85.16 28.51
CA GLY A 42 -81.70 -83.96 29.32
C GLY A 42 -80.42 -83.58 30.04
N LEU A 43 -80.15 -82.28 30.10
CA LEU A 43 -79.03 -81.71 30.86
C LEU A 43 -79.46 -81.41 32.30
N SER A 44 -78.49 -81.44 33.21
CA SER A 44 -78.66 -81.03 34.61
C SER A 44 -77.37 -80.43 35.15
N VAL A 45 -77.49 -79.41 35.99
CA VAL A 45 -76.38 -78.84 36.79
C VAL A 45 -76.32 -79.47 38.18
N SER A 46 -75.13 -79.57 38.77
CA SER A 46 -74.93 -80.16 40.11
C SER A 46 -75.65 -79.39 41.22
N ALA A 47 -75.77 -78.07 41.08
CA ALA A 47 -76.70 -77.21 41.81
C ALA A 47 -77.06 -75.98 40.95
N SER A 48 -78.25 -75.39 41.18
CA SER A 48 -78.64 -74.15 40.50
C SER A 48 -77.80 -72.98 41.00
N GLY A 49 -77.11 -72.28 40.11
CA GLY A 49 -76.15 -71.23 40.48
C GLY A 49 -74.88 -71.82 41.12
N VAL A 50 -74.43 -72.98 40.66
CA VAL A 50 -73.09 -73.49 40.98
C VAL A 50 -72.04 -72.73 40.18
N ASP A 51 -70.92 -72.41 40.81
CA ASP A 51 -69.76 -71.81 40.14
C ASP A 51 -69.17 -72.80 39.13
N SER A 52 -68.86 -72.35 37.92
CA SER A 52 -68.26 -73.18 36.86
C SER A 52 -66.76 -73.41 37.03
N GLY A 53 -66.07 -72.50 37.72
CA GLY A 53 -64.61 -72.33 37.71
C GLY A 53 -64.09 -71.36 36.64
N LEU A 54 -64.94 -70.93 35.70
CA LEU A 54 -64.61 -69.91 34.70
C LEU A 54 -64.96 -68.50 35.20
N ILE A 55 -64.32 -67.50 34.62
CA ILE A 55 -64.47 -66.07 34.92
C ILE A 55 -64.72 -65.34 33.60
N ASP A 56 -65.65 -64.39 33.56
CA ASP A 56 -65.85 -63.48 32.41
C ASP A 56 -64.66 -62.52 32.31
N SER A 57 -63.95 -62.55 31.18
CA SER A 57 -62.69 -61.83 30.99
C SER A 57 -62.85 -60.31 31.05
N LEU A 58 -63.89 -59.77 30.42
CA LEU A 58 -64.15 -58.33 30.37
C LEU A 58 -64.46 -57.71 31.75
N THR A 59 -64.97 -58.47 32.72
CA THR A 59 -65.44 -57.93 34.01
C THR A 59 -64.76 -58.53 35.25
N GLY A 60 -64.07 -59.66 35.13
CA GLY A 60 -63.54 -60.41 36.26
C GLY A 60 -64.62 -61.07 37.14
N ASN A 61 -65.84 -61.27 36.62
CA ASN A 61 -66.94 -61.88 37.36
C ASN A 61 -66.95 -63.41 37.21
N HIS A 62 -67.20 -64.14 38.31
CA HIS A 62 -67.36 -65.59 38.29
C HIS A 62 -68.58 -66.02 37.43
N VAL A 63 -68.44 -67.13 36.70
CA VAL A 63 -69.48 -67.64 35.80
C VAL A 63 -70.26 -68.77 36.47
N PHE A 64 -71.57 -68.61 36.64
CA PHE A 64 -72.45 -69.54 37.36
C PHE A 64 -73.44 -70.26 36.43
N LEU A 65 -73.68 -71.54 36.70
CA LEU A 65 -74.48 -72.44 35.85
C LEU A 65 -75.91 -72.59 36.36
N PHE A 66 -76.88 -72.37 35.47
CA PHE A 66 -78.32 -72.50 35.72
C PHE A 66 -78.96 -73.47 34.72
N LEU A 67 -80.04 -74.16 35.10
CA LEU A 67 -80.83 -74.98 34.18
C LEU A 67 -82.10 -74.20 33.78
N GLU A 68 -82.06 -73.58 32.61
CA GLU A 68 -83.13 -72.72 32.09
C GLU A 68 -83.82 -73.40 30.89
N SER A 69 -85.11 -73.68 31.02
CA SER A 69 -85.95 -74.30 29.95
C SER A 69 -85.44 -75.63 29.36
N GLY A 70 -84.49 -76.30 30.02
CA GLY A 70 -83.87 -77.57 29.57
C GLY A 70 -82.46 -77.42 29.00
N ALA A 71 -81.98 -76.18 28.81
CA ALA A 71 -80.57 -75.88 28.51
C ALA A 71 -79.83 -75.50 29.80
N VAL A 72 -78.52 -75.75 29.85
CA VAL A 72 -77.64 -75.14 30.85
C VAL A 72 -77.21 -73.77 30.32
N VAL A 73 -77.54 -72.72 31.06
CA VAL A 73 -77.14 -71.34 30.75
C VAL A 73 -76.13 -70.91 31.79
N ALA A 74 -74.95 -70.51 31.32
CA ALA A 74 -73.89 -69.94 32.14
C ALA A 74 -74.00 -68.42 32.13
N ARG A 75 -73.89 -67.78 33.30
CA ARG A 75 -74.05 -66.32 33.47
C ARG A 75 -72.99 -65.75 34.41
N GLU A 76 -72.39 -64.63 34.03
CA GLU A 76 -71.46 -63.89 34.89
C GLU A 76 -72.16 -63.31 36.14
N GLY A 77 -71.41 -63.17 37.22
CA GLY A 77 -71.72 -62.21 38.28
C GLY A 77 -70.78 -62.29 39.48
N THR A 78 -70.80 -61.25 40.32
CA THR A 78 -70.05 -61.24 41.59
C THR A 78 -70.47 -62.33 42.60
N THR A 79 -71.64 -62.94 42.41
CA THR A 79 -72.19 -64.05 43.20
C THR A 79 -73.21 -64.83 42.36
N SER A 80 -73.51 -66.08 42.73
CA SER A 80 -74.59 -66.86 42.12
C SER A 80 -75.98 -66.22 42.25
N ALA A 81 -76.18 -65.27 43.17
CA ALA A 81 -77.43 -64.52 43.27
C ALA A 81 -77.51 -63.39 42.22
N THR A 82 -76.42 -62.63 42.02
CA THR A 82 -76.34 -61.57 41.00
C THR A 82 -76.32 -62.15 39.58
N ALA A 83 -75.70 -63.31 39.38
CA ALA A 83 -75.68 -64.02 38.11
C ALA A 83 -77.07 -64.44 37.58
N THR A 84 -78.10 -64.55 38.43
CA THR A 84 -79.48 -64.85 37.98
C THR A 84 -80.07 -63.81 37.01
N THR A 85 -79.47 -62.63 36.92
CA THR A 85 -79.81 -61.59 35.94
C THR A 85 -78.58 -61.05 35.19
N GLY A 86 -77.46 -61.78 35.24
CA GLY A 86 -76.26 -61.45 34.47
C GLY A 86 -76.45 -61.69 32.97
N PRO A 87 -75.54 -61.17 32.13
CA PRO A 87 -75.29 -61.68 30.78
C PRO A 87 -75.19 -63.21 30.68
N VAL A 88 -75.14 -63.72 29.46
CA VAL A 88 -74.92 -65.14 29.18
C VAL A 88 -73.53 -65.27 28.61
N GLU A 89 -72.73 -66.18 29.17
CA GLU A 89 -71.37 -66.44 28.70
C GLU A 89 -71.40 -67.54 27.66
N PHE A 90 -72.05 -68.65 28.01
CA PHE A 90 -72.34 -69.73 27.08
C PHE A 90 -73.64 -70.46 27.44
N THR A 91 -74.20 -71.17 26.48
CA THR A 91 -75.36 -72.04 26.64
C THR A 91 -75.06 -73.45 26.10
N LEU A 92 -75.32 -74.47 26.91
CA LEU A 92 -75.33 -75.87 26.48
C LEU A 92 -76.78 -76.34 26.34
N SER A 93 -77.15 -76.83 25.17
CA SER A 93 -78.48 -77.38 24.88
C SER A 93 -78.36 -78.81 24.36
N VAL A 94 -79.41 -79.64 24.49
CA VAL A 94 -79.43 -80.99 23.91
C VAL A 94 -80.70 -81.23 23.12
N ASP A 95 -80.57 -81.83 21.93
CA ASP A 95 -81.71 -82.18 21.08
C ASP A 95 -82.32 -83.55 21.45
N GLY A 96 -83.46 -83.88 20.83
CA GLY A 96 -84.11 -85.19 21.00
C GLY A 96 -83.33 -86.39 20.42
N SER A 97 -82.21 -86.15 19.74
CA SER A 97 -81.32 -87.16 19.18
C SER A 97 -80.13 -87.47 20.10
N GLY A 98 -79.85 -86.60 21.08
CA GLY A 98 -78.66 -86.66 21.95
C GLY A 98 -77.44 -85.91 21.39
N ASN A 99 -77.66 -84.97 20.47
CA ASN A 99 -76.65 -83.99 20.07
C ASN A 99 -76.64 -82.86 21.10
N VAL A 100 -75.49 -82.58 21.70
CA VAL A 100 -75.29 -81.41 22.58
C VAL A 100 -74.74 -80.27 21.73
N THR A 101 -75.45 -79.14 21.70
CA THR A 101 -74.98 -77.91 21.07
C THR A 101 -74.55 -76.92 22.15
N ALA A 102 -73.29 -76.52 22.10
CA ALA A 102 -72.73 -75.44 22.89
C ALA A 102 -72.71 -74.16 22.04
N THR A 103 -73.10 -73.03 22.64
CA THR A 103 -73.02 -71.68 22.06
C THR A 103 -72.27 -70.78 23.04
N LEU A 104 -71.30 -70.02 22.55
CA LEU A 104 -70.50 -69.03 23.27
C LEU A 104 -70.95 -67.62 22.84
N ASP A 105 -71.29 -66.79 23.82
CA ASP A 105 -71.84 -65.44 23.63
C ASP A 105 -70.87 -64.33 24.12
N ARG A 106 -69.91 -64.67 25.01
CA ARG A 106 -68.89 -63.78 25.63
C ARG A 106 -67.59 -64.54 25.93
N SER A 107 -66.53 -63.82 26.31
CA SER A 107 -65.18 -64.36 26.58
C SER A 107 -64.95 -64.80 28.03
N VAL A 108 -64.26 -65.93 28.23
CA VAL A 108 -64.08 -66.56 29.55
C VAL A 108 -62.72 -67.26 29.77
N HIS A 109 -61.96 -66.78 30.75
CA HIS A 109 -60.71 -67.39 31.24
C HIS A 109 -60.92 -68.30 32.48
N GLN A 110 -59.83 -68.80 33.07
CA GLN A 110 -59.81 -69.43 34.39
C GLN A 110 -58.94 -68.65 35.38
N GLY A 111 -59.33 -68.63 36.66
CA GLY A 111 -58.61 -67.92 37.73
C GLY A 111 -57.29 -68.55 38.19
N SER A 112 -56.52 -69.15 37.26
CA SER A 112 -55.13 -69.57 37.50
C SER A 112 -54.18 -68.37 37.37
N ALA A 113 -52.88 -68.61 37.57
CA ALA A 113 -51.85 -67.66 37.16
C ALA A 113 -51.24 -68.25 35.90
N ASP A 114 -51.78 -67.86 34.76
CA ASP A 114 -51.53 -68.50 33.47
C ASP A 114 -50.18 -68.07 32.90
N SER A 115 -49.86 -68.53 31.69
CA SER A 115 -48.57 -68.23 31.04
C SER A 115 -48.74 -66.97 30.18
N PRO A 116 -48.31 -65.77 30.64
CA PRO A 116 -48.85 -64.47 30.19
C PRO A 116 -48.25 -64.01 28.85
N VAL A 117 -48.41 -64.85 27.83
CA VAL A 117 -47.85 -64.82 26.47
C VAL A 117 -48.59 -65.81 25.53
N ASP A 118 -49.75 -66.36 25.92
CA ASP A 118 -50.54 -67.17 24.99
C ASP A 118 -51.36 -66.24 24.06
N SER A 119 -52.21 -66.82 23.24
CA SER A 119 -53.26 -66.15 22.45
C SER A 119 -54.36 -67.13 22.01
N ASN A 120 -54.41 -68.33 22.61
CA ASN A 120 -55.41 -69.37 22.32
C ASN A 120 -55.57 -70.43 23.44
N GLU A 121 -55.53 -70.04 24.73
CA GLU A 121 -55.51 -71.03 25.85
C GLU A 121 -56.83 -71.81 25.97
N ALA A 122 -56.73 -73.12 26.22
CA ALA A 122 -57.87 -74.04 26.27
C ALA A 122 -58.45 -74.21 27.69
N VAL A 123 -59.44 -73.39 28.06
CA VAL A 123 -60.17 -73.51 29.33
C VAL A 123 -61.26 -74.59 29.28
N SER A 124 -61.71 -75.06 30.45
CA SER A 124 -62.76 -76.10 30.55
C SER A 124 -63.52 -76.02 31.86
N LEU A 125 -64.75 -76.54 31.88
CA LEU A 125 -65.60 -76.53 33.09
C LEU A 125 -65.09 -77.51 34.14
N THR A 126 -65.23 -77.14 35.43
CA THR A 126 -64.93 -78.04 36.55
C THR A 126 -65.74 -79.34 36.42
N SER A 127 -65.09 -80.48 36.65
CA SER A 127 -65.71 -81.80 36.48
C SER A 127 -66.87 -82.05 37.46
N GLY A 128 -67.88 -82.76 36.97
CA GLY A 128 -69.10 -83.10 37.70
C GLY A 128 -70.14 -81.97 37.81
N LEU A 129 -69.92 -80.81 37.17
CA LEU A 129 -70.85 -79.68 37.25
C LEU A 129 -72.02 -79.77 36.26
N VAL A 130 -71.78 -80.25 35.03
CA VAL A 130 -72.81 -80.43 34.00
C VAL A 130 -72.91 -81.91 33.68
N THR A 131 -74.12 -82.46 33.77
CA THR A 131 -74.37 -83.87 33.50
C THR A 131 -75.42 -84.02 32.40
N LEU A 132 -75.09 -84.79 31.36
CA LEU A 132 -76.04 -85.26 30.36
C LEU A 132 -76.61 -86.60 30.81
N THR A 133 -77.93 -86.67 30.96
CA THR A 133 -78.65 -87.89 31.31
C THR A 133 -79.47 -88.39 30.12
N ALA A 134 -79.24 -89.64 29.73
CA ALA A 134 -80.11 -90.37 28.81
C ALA A 134 -81.09 -91.22 29.61
N THR A 135 -82.40 -91.00 29.43
CA THR A 135 -83.47 -91.77 30.05
C THR A 135 -84.19 -92.60 29.01
N ILE A 136 -84.14 -93.93 29.14
CA ILE A 136 -84.96 -94.84 28.35
C ILE A 136 -86.31 -95.06 29.04
N THR A 137 -87.37 -95.07 28.24
CA THR A 137 -88.78 -95.24 28.65
C THR A 137 -89.45 -96.24 27.72
N ASP A 138 -90.04 -97.31 28.26
CA ASP A 138 -90.83 -98.27 27.46
C ASP A 138 -92.29 -97.81 27.25
N ALA A 139 -93.17 -98.70 26.76
CA ALA A 139 -94.53 -98.33 26.37
C ALA A 139 -95.58 -98.50 27.48
N ASP A 140 -95.26 -99.13 28.62
CA ASP A 140 -96.13 -99.16 29.80
C ASP A 140 -95.71 -98.17 30.90
N GLY A 141 -94.47 -97.69 30.86
CA GLY A 141 -94.01 -96.49 31.57
C GLY A 141 -92.89 -96.72 32.57
N ASP A 142 -92.20 -97.86 32.50
CA ASP A 142 -90.99 -98.08 33.29
C ASP A 142 -89.81 -97.27 32.68
N HIS A 143 -88.96 -96.73 33.55
CA HIS A 143 -87.87 -95.83 33.20
C HIS A 143 -86.52 -96.33 33.73
N GLN A 144 -85.45 -96.14 32.95
CA GLN A 144 -84.06 -96.27 33.42
C GLN A 144 -83.22 -95.09 32.91
N ALA A 145 -82.25 -94.65 33.71
CA ALA A 145 -81.41 -93.50 33.37
C ALA A 145 -79.92 -93.83 33.52
N ALA A 146 -79.10 -93.32 32.61
CA ALA A 146 -77.65 -93.33 32.67
C ALA A 146 -77.12 -91.93 32.35
N SER A 147 -75.95 -91.57 32.90
CA SER A 147 -75.46 -90.20 32.91
C SER A 147 -73.96 -90.11 32.66
N ILE A 148 -73.53 -89.07 31.94
CA ILE A 148 -72.12 -88.70 31.75
C ILE A 148 -71.88 -87.26 32.22
N ASP A 149 -70.71 -86.99 32.77
CA ASP A 149 -70.21 -85.64 33.00
C ASP A 149 -69.84 -85.01 31.64
N LEU A 150 -70.21 -83.75 31.43
CA LEU A 150 -69.81 -82.96 30.28
C LEU A 150 -68.70 -81.95 30.62
N GLY A 151 -68.33 -81.77 31.88
CA GLY A 151 -67.42 -80.70 32.32
C GLY A 151 -66.11 -80.67 31.53
N SER A 152 -65.36 -81.77 31.55
CA SER A 152 -64.13 -81.96 30.76
C SER A 152 -64.37 -82.33 29.29
N HIS A 153 -65.57 -82.09 28.76
CA HIS A 153 -65.92 -82.22 27.34
C HIS A 153 -66.40 -80.90 26.73
N VAL A 154 -66.54 -79.84 27.55
CA VAL A 154 -66.73 -78.46 27.08
C VAL A 154 -65.39 -77.76 27.21
N SER A 155 -64.68 -77.65 26.09
CA SER A 155 -63.50 -76.79 25.97
C SER A 155 -63.90 -75.49 25.28
N ILE A 156 -63.46 -74.38 25.87
CA ILE A 156 -63.47 -73.06 25.27
C ILE A 156 -62.01 -72.68 25.02
N HIS A 157 -61.77 -71.88 24.00
CA HIS A 157 -60.45 -71.39 23.63
C HIS A 157 -60.48 -69.87 23.75
N ASP A 158 -59.68 -69.36 24.67
CA ASP A 158 -59.56 -67.97 25.09
C ASP A 158 -58.73 -67.16 24.09
N ASP A 159 -59.10 -65.92 23.79
CA ASP A 159 -58.57 -65.14 22.66
C ASP A 159 -57.73 -63.96 23.14
N GLY A 160 -56.52 -64.25 23.63
CA GLY A 160 -55.55 -63.25 24.09
C GLY A 160 -54.97 -62.35 22.97
N PRO A 161 -54.48 -61.15 23.30
CA PRO A 161 -54.05 -60.14 22.35
C PRO A 161 -52.73 -60.49 21.64
N SER A 162 -52.47 -59.83 20.52
CA SER A 162 -51.19 -59.95 19.81
C SER A 162 -50.68 -58.59 19.33
N ILE A 163 -49.35 -58.45 19.25
CA ILE A 163 -48.70 -57.21 18.78
C ILE A 163 -47.43 -57.52 17.98
N THR A 164 -47.18 -56.73 16.94
CA THR A 164 -46.07 -56.90 15.99
C THR A 164 -45.53 -55.53 15.56
N ALA A 165 -44.21 -55.43 15.34
CA ALA A 165 -43.61 -54.22 14.77
C ALA A 165 -43.58 -54.32 13.24
N VAL A 166 -44.00 -53.25 12.54
CA VAL A 166 -44.09 -53.24 11.05
C VAL A 166 -42.85 -52.67 10.34
N GLY A 167 -41.82 -52.25 11.10
CA GLY A 167 -40.53 -51.83 10.56
C GLY A 167 -40.49 -50.45 9.90
N THR A 168 -41.61 -49.73 9.86
CA THR A 168 -41.67 -48.31 9.48
C THR A 168 -41.85 -47.45 10.72
N ALA A 169 -40.74 -46.93 11.24
CA ALA A 169 -40.73 -45.97 12.35
C ALA A 169 -40.28 -44.59 11.85
N THR A 170 -40.74 -43.54 12.51
CA THR A 170 -40.36 -42.15 12.28
C THR A 170 -38.90 -41.90 12.66
N ALA A 171 -38.32 -40.80 12.17
CA ALA A 171 -37.00 -40.34 12.57
C ALA A 171 -37.14 -39.08 13.43
N LEU A 172 -36.48 -39.07 14.58
CA LEU A 172 -36.34 -37.91 15.45
C LEU A 172 -35.10 -37.12 14.98
N ASN A 173 -35.24 -35.81 14.80
CA ASN A 173 -34.21 -34.93 14.26
C ASN A 173 -34.05 -33.72 15.18
N VAL A 174 -33.00 -33.75 16.00
CA VAL A 174 -32.55 -32.58 16.77
C VAL A 174 -31.32 -31.96 16.11
N ASP A 175 -31.01 -30.72 16.47
CA ASP A 175 -30.09 -29.86 15.73
C ASP A 175 -29.42 -28.87 16.70
N GLU A 176 -28.09 -28.80 16.63
CA GLU A 176 -27.23 -28.11 17.58
C GLU A 176 -27.11 -26.61 17.31
N SER A 177 -27.42 -26.15 16.10
CA SER A 177 -27.50 -24.73 15.76
C SER A 177 -28.56 -24.00 16.60
N PHE A 178 -29.42 -24.74 17.31
CA PHE A 178 -30.47 -24.24 18.19
C PHE A 178 -30.12 -24.29 19.68
N LEU A 179 -28.93 -24.81 20.06
CA LEU A 179 -28.40 -24.72 21.42
C LEU A 179 -28.07 -23.24 21.77
N PRO A 180 -28.00 -22.87 23.06
CA PRO A 180 -27.74 -21.48 23.48
C PRO A 180 -26.38 -20.89 23.04
N THR A 181 -25.50 -21.72 22.51
CA THR A 181 -24.15 -21.40 22.01
C THR A 181 -24.02 -21.49 20.49
N GLY A 182 -24.97 -22.13 19.79
CA GLY A 182 -24.87 -22.48 18.37
C GLY A 182 -25.04 -21.33 17.37
N SER A 183 -24.84 -21.66 16.09
CA SER A 183 -24.80 -20.71 14.97
C SER A 183 -26.17 -20.23 14.48
N GLY A 184 -27.25 -20.96 14.79
CA GLY A 184 -28.57 -20.81 14.19
C GLY A 184 -29.40 -19.64 14.71
N THR A 185 -30.25 -19.08 13.85
CA THR A 185 -31.11 -17.92 14.18
C THR A 185 -32.56 -18.01 13.65
N GLY A 186 -33.01 -19.16 13.13
CA GLY A 186 -34.37 -19.31 12.60
C GLY A 186 -34.84 -20.77 12.43
N PRO A 187 -36.14 -21.09 12.62
CA PRO A 187 -36.58 -22.45 12.91
C PRO A 187 -36.88 -23.33 11.68
N THR A 188 -36.05 -24.36 11.49
CA THR A 188 -36.41 -25.74 11.12
C THR A 188 -35.20 -26.60 11.47
N GLY A 189 -35.36 -27.59 12.34
CA GLY A 189 -34.34 -27.92 13.33
C GLY A 189 -34.75 -27.34 14.69
N SER A 190 -34.41 -28.04 15.77
CA SER A 190 -34.89 -27.77 17.13
C SER A 190 -34.08 -28.60 18.12
N THR A 191 -33.83 -28.07 19.32
CA THR A 191 -33.29 -28.87 20.44
C THR A 191 -34.34 -29.82 21.04
N VAL A 192 -35.59 -29.78 20.58
CA VAL A 192 -36.64 -30.75 20.97
C VAL A 192 -37.42 -31.19 19.74
N ASP A 193 -37.48 -32.48 19.48
CA ASP A 193 -38.33 -33.11 18.46
C ASP A 193 -39.27 -34.14 19.10
N THR A 194 -40.43 -34.41 18.51
CA THR A 194 -41.43 -35.35 19.07
C THR A 194 -42.27 -36.00 17.98
N GLU A 195 -42.14 -37.33 17.87
CA GLU A 195 -42.72 -38.10 16.79
C GLU A 195 -43.57 -39.29 17.28
N ALA A 196 -44.54 -39.71 16.45
CA ALA A 196 -45.61 -40.62 16.86
C ALA A 196 -45.31 -42.10 16.51
N PHE A 197 -44.53 -42.78 17.34
CA PHE A 197 -44.08 -44.16 17.11
C PHE A 197 -45.17 -45.24 17.31
N ALA A 198 -46.35 -44.90 17.84
CA ALA A 198 -47.49 -45.83 17.92
C ALA A 198 -47.85 -46.47 16.55
N GLY A 199 -47.63 -45.75 15.45
CA GLY A 199 -47.86 -46.27 14.08
C GLY A 199 -46.86 -47.33 13.62
N ALA A 200 -45.75 -47.55 14.35
CA ALA A 200 -44.78 -48.60 14.06
C ALA A 200 -45.22 -50.00 14.56
N PHE A 201 -46.35 -50.09 15.26
CA PHE A 201 -46.89 -51.33 15.84
C PHE A 201 -48.29 -51.66 15.31
N THR A 202 -48.51 -52.89 14.89
CA THR A 202 -49.83 -53.45 14.55
C THR A 202 -50.23 -54.52 15.54
N HIS A 203 -51.46 -54.45 16.01
CA HIS A 203 -51.97 -55.27 17.11
C HIS A 203 -53.40 -55.77 16.87
N VAL A 204 -53.80 -56.77 17.65
CA VAL A 204 -55.17 -57.27 17.76
C VAL A 204 -55.49 -57.42 19.25
N ASN A 205 -56.70 -57.04 19.64
CA ASN A 205 -57.06 -56.70 21.02
C ASN A 205 -57.53 -57.86 21.91
N GLY A 206 -57.64 -59.07 21.37
CA GLY A 206 -58.40 -60.16 21.99
C GLY A 206 -59.91 -59.92 22.00
N ALA A 207 -60.67 -60.90 22.51
CA ALA A 207 -62.14 -60.88 22.46
C ALA A 207 -62.80 -60.03 23.57
N ASP A 208 -62.10 -59.76 24.66
CA ASP A 208 -62.53 -58.91 25.79
C ASP A 208 -62.13 -57.43 25.60
N GLY A 209 -60.90 -57.17 25.13
CA GLY A 209 -60.44 -55.89 24.60
C GLY A 209 -59.28 -55.23 25.34
N ALA A 210 -58.15 -55.08 24.64
CA ALA A 210 -56.89 -54.62 25.21
C ALA A 210 -56.56 -53.12 25.19
N SER A 211 -55.54 -52.80 25.98
CA SER A 211 -54.82 -51.52 26.11
C SER A 211 -53.34 -51.69 25.77
N ILE A 212 -52.65 -50.61 25.38
CA ILE A 212 -51.22 -50.64 25.07
C ILE A 212 -50.47 -49.67 25.99
N SER A 213 -49.33 -50.13 26.49
CA SER A 213 -48.34 -49.31 27.19
C SER A 213 -47.02 -49.27 26.42
N TYR A 214 -46.30 -48.15 26.55
CA TYR A 214 -45.02 -47.92 25.88
C TYR A 214 -43.92 -47.73 26.91
N GLY A 215 -42.75 -48.31 26.67
CA GLY A 215 -41.59 -48.19 27.54
C GLY A 215 -40.28 -48.19 26.77
N LEU A 216 -39.35 -47.31 27.17
CA LEU A 216 -37.99 -47.29 26.68
C LEU A 216 -37.09 -48.21 27.53
N SER A 217 -36.04 -48.74 26.90
CA SER A 217 -35.00 -49.53 27.55
C SER A 217 -33.64 -49.29 26.89
N VAL A 218 -32.57 -49.53 27.64
CA VAL A 218 -31.18 -49.51 27.15
C VAL A 218 -30.57 -50.91 27.20
N SER A 219 -29.69 -51.24 26.25
CA SER A 219 -29.06 -52.57 26.17
C SER A 219 -28.23 -52.94 27.40
N ALA A 220 -27.60 -51.95 28.05
CA ALA A 220 -27.09 -52.03 29.41
C ALA A 220 -27.08 -50.63 30.05
N SER A 221 -27.15 -50.56 31.39
CA SER A 221 -27.02 -49.28 32.10
C SER A 221 -25.58 -48.78 32.05
N GLY A 222 -25.38 -47.56 31.54
CA GLY A 222 -24.05 -47.02 31.27
C GLY A 222 -23.38 -47.68 30.06
N VAL A 223 -24.15 -48.03 29.04
CA VAL A 223 -23.60 -48.45 27.73
C VAL A 223 -23.14 -47.22 26.94
N ASP A 224 -22.01 -47.34 26.26
CA ASP A 224 -21.48 -46.31 25.37
C ASP A 224 -22.41 -46.14 24.15
N SER A 225 -22.76 -44.91 23.80
CA SER A 225 -23.62 -44.58 22.67
C SER A 225 -22.91 -44.67 21.31
N GLY A 226 -21.59 -44.48 21.30
CA GLY A 226 -20.78 -44.19 20.11
C GLY A 226 -20.58 -42.70 19.82
N LEU A 227 -21.31 -41.81 20.51
CA LEU A 227 -21.16 -40.36 20.43
C LEU A 227 -20.16 -39.81 21.46
N ILE A 228 -19.62 -38.64 21.18
CA ILE A 228 -18.64 -37.92 22.01
C ILE A 228 -19.15 -36.49 22.22
N ASP A 229 -19.06 -36.00 23.45
CA ASP A 229 -19.34 -34.60 23.81
C ASP A 229 -18.27 -33.67 23.22
N SER A 230 -18.65 -32.84 22.24
CA SER A 230 -17.70 -32.04 21.43
C SER A 230 -16.83 -31.11 22.26
N LEU A 231 -17.44 -30.38 23.19
CA LEU A 231 -16.73 -29.43 24.07
C LEU A 231 -15.68 -30.10 24.99
N THR A 232 -15.81 -31.39 25.32
CA THR A 232 -14.93 -32.05 26.30
C THR A 232 -14.13 -33.24 25.76
N GLY A 233 -14.49 -33.79 24.61
CA GLY A 233 -13.91 -35.03 24.06
C GLY A 233 -14.23 -36.28 24.91
N ASN A 234 -15.29 -36.25 25.72
CA ASN A 234 -15.71 -37.38 26.55
C ASN A 234 -16.76 -38.26 25.86
N HIS A 235 -16.71 -39.57 26.09
CA HIS A 235 -17.73 -40.51 25.61
C HIS A 235 -19.09 -40.27 26.27
N VAL A 236 -20.17 -40.43 25.50
CA VAL A 236 -21.56 -40.27 25.93
C VAL A 236 -22.18 -41.63 26.25
N PHE A 237 -22.67 -41.82 27.48
CA PHE A 237 -23.20 -43.09 27.98
C PHE A 237 -24.71 -43.02 28.30
N LEU A 238 -25.44 -44.11 28.01
CA LEU A 238 -26.89 -44.18 28.13
C LEU A 238 -27.36 -44.85 29.43
N PHE A 239 -28.30 -44.19 30.12
CA PHE A 239 -28.90 -44.65 31.37
C PHE A 239 -30.43 -44.63 31.27
N LEU A 240 -31.13 -45.57 31.92
CA LEU A 240 -32.60 -45.53 32.03
C LEU A 240 -32.98 -44.89 33.37
N GLU A 241 -33.39 -43.63 33.34
CA GLU A 241 -33.74 -42.83 34.52
C GLU A 241 -35.25 -42.52 34.51
N SER A 242 -35.98 -43.04 35.50
CA SER A 242 -37.43 -42.81 35.68
C SER A 242 -38.34 -43.16 34.47
N GLY A 243 -37.84 -43.97 33.52
CA GLY A 243 -38.55 -44.36 32.29
C GLY A 243 -38.12 -43.62 31.02
N ALA A 244 -37.29 -42.58 31.16
CA ALA A 244 -36.60 -41.92 30.04
C ALA A 244 -35.17 -42.49 29.89
N VAL A 245 -34.64 -42.49 28.66
CA VAL A 245 -33.22 -42.71 28.42
C VAL A 245 -32.51 -41.37 28.52
N VAL A 246 -31.56 -41.26 29.43
CA VAL A 246 -30.73 -40.07 29.63
C VAL A 246 -29.31 -40.40 29.19
N ALA A 247 -28.78 -39.63 28.26
CA ALA A 247 -27.38 -39.68 27.85
C ALA A 247 -26.55 -38.74 28.74
N ARG A 248 -25.36 -39.18 29.16
CA ARG A 248 -24.45 -38.40 30.02
C ARG A 248 -22.98 -38.56 29.61
N GLU A 249 -22.21 -37.48 29.60
CA GLU A 249 -20.80 -37.48 29.24
C GLU A 249 -19.87 -37.88 30.39
N GLY A 250 -18.78 -38.55 30.06
CA GLY A 250 -17.62 -38.66 30.93
C GLY A 250 -16.55 -39.61 30.43
N THR A 251 -15.36 -39.56 31.03
CA THR A 251 -14.23 -40.45 30.70
C THR A 251 -14.52 -41.96 30.88
N THR A 252 -15.59 -42.33 31.58
CA THR A 252 -16.09 -43.70 31.78
C THR A 252 -17.58 -43.67 32.10
N SER A 253 -18.30 -44.78 31.89
CA SER A 253 -19.70 -44.91 32.34
C SER A 253 -19.90 -44.69 33.85
N ALA A 254 -18.88 -44.96 34.67
CA ALA A 254 -18.93 -44.73 36.12
C ALA A 254 -18.81 -43.25 36.51
N THR A 255 -18.19 -42.41 35.68
CA THR A 255 -18.17 -40.94 35.85
C THR A 255 -19.40 -40.30 35.22
N ALA A 256 -19.80 -40.79 34.04
CA ALA A 256 -20.99 -40.35 33.32
C ALA A 256 -22.29 -40.49 34.12
N ALA A 257 -22.42 -41.49 34.99
CA ALA A 257 -23.58 -41.64 35.89
C ALA A 257 -23.84 -40.43 36.83
N THR A 258 -22.93 -39.45 36.89
CA THR A 258 -23.13 -38.14 37.55
C THR A 258 -22.63 -36.96 36.71
N GLY A 259 -22.41 -37.17 35.41
CA GLY A 259 -22.03 -36.12 34.47
C GLY A 259 -23.19 -35.17 34.13
N PRO A 260 -22.95 -34.23 33.20
CA PRO A 260 -23.98 -33.52 32.44
C PRO A 260 -25.04 -34.43 31.79
N ILE A 261 -25.92 -33.83 31.00
CA ILE A 261 -26.84 -34.51 30.10
C ILE A 261 -26.61 -33.91 28.72
N GLU A 262 -26.45 -34.73 27.70
CA GLU A 262 -26.28 -34.27 26.31
C GLU A 262 -27.59 -34.40 25.56
N PHE A 263 -28.32 -35.50 25.77
CA PHE A 263 -29.70 -35.64 25.30
C PHE A 263 -30.54 -36.54 26.20
N THR A 264 -31.86 -36.43 26.07
CA THR A 264 -32.86 -37.30 26.72
C THR A 264 -33.88 -37.79 25.69
N LEU A 265 -34.16 -39.10 25.69
CA LEU A 265 -35.29 -39.70 24.98
C LEU A 265 -36.37 -40.10 25.99
N SER A 266 -37.60 -39.68 25.78
CA SER A 266 -38.74 -40.04 26.64
C SER A 266 -39.94 -40.48 25.80
N VAL A 267 -40.85 -41.29 26.37
CA VAL A 267 -42.07 -41.73 25.68
C VAL A 267 -43.30 -41.46 26.54
N ASP A 268 -44.38 -40.99 25.90
CA ASP A 268 -45.67 -40.78 26.57
C ASP A 268 -46.59 -42.02 26.51
N GLY A 269 -47.70 -41.99 27.25
CA GLY A 269 -48.69 -43.07 27.25
C GLY A 269 -49.46 -43.25 25.93
N SER A 270 -49.21 -42.41 24.92
CA SER A 270 -49.79 -42.51 23.58
C SER A 270 -48.81 -43.13 22.57
N GLY A 271 -47.54 -43.34 22.95
CA GLY A 271 -46.47 -43.79 22.05
C GLY A 271 -45.81 -42.66 21.26
N ASN A 272 -45.93 -41.41 21.70
CA ASN A 272 -45.12 -40.31 21.19
C ASN A 272 -43.75 -40.36 21.88
N VAL A 273 -42.67 -40.40 21.12
CA VAL A 273 -41.30 -40.30 21.65
C VAL A 273 -40.81 -38.88 21.45
N THR A 274 -40.28 -38.26 22.52
CA THR A 274 -39.64 -36.94 22.49
C THR A 274 -38.14 -37.12 22.64
N ALA A 275 -37.36 -36.52 21.73
CA ALA A 275 -35.94 -36.30 21.88
C ALA A 275 -35.70 -34.85 22.32
N THR A 276 -34.86 -34.64 23.33
CA THR A 276 -34.39 -33.33 23.81
C THR A 276 -32.87 -33.32 23.81
N LEU A 277 -32.26 -32.27 23.26
CA LEU A 277 -30.82 -32.03 23.17
C LEU A 277 -30.43 -30.87 24.09
N ASP A 278 -29.44 -31.10 24.94
CA ASP A 278 -28.95 -30.17 25.98
C ASP A 278 -27.50 -29.73 25.74
N ARG A 279 -26.71 -30.49 24.95
CA ARG A 279 -25.28 -30.24 24.64
C ARG A 279 -24.90 -30.77 23.26
N SER A 280 -23.75 -30.34 22.74
CA SER A 280 -23.21 -30.73 21.44
C SER A 280 -22.48 -32.07 21.43
N VAL A 281 -22.69 -32.87 20.39
CA VAL A 281 -22.17 -34.25 20.26
C VAL A 281 -21.82 -34.67 18.82
N HIS A 282 -20.54 -34.99 18.61
CA HIS A 282 -20.02 -35.57 17.36
C HIS A 282 -19.85 -37.11 17.46
N GLN A 283 -19.27 -37.69 16.41
CA GLN A 283 -19.00 -39.13 16.27
C GLN A 283 -17.50 -39.41 16.02
N SER A 284 -17.00 -40.57 16.45
CA SER A 284 -15.55 -40.90 16.33
C SER A 284 -15.04 -41.29 14.92
N SER A 285 -15.81 -41.01 13.87
CA SER A 285 -15.33 -41.11 12.48
C SER A 285 -14.34 -39.99 12.15
N ALA A 286 -13.73 -40.05 10.97
CA ALA A 286 -13.12 -38.87 10.38
C ALA A 286 -14.18 -38.22 9.50
N ASP A 287 -14.82 -37.19 10.05
CA ASP A 287 -15.90 -36.47 9.39
C ASP A 287 -15.36 -35.63 8.21
N SER A 288 -16.27 -34.98 7.47
CA SER A 288 -15.88 -34.10 6.36
C SER A 288 -15.51 -32.74 6.96
N PRO A 289 -14.22 -32.38 7.09
CA PRO A 289 -13.75 -31.44 8.11
C PRO A 289 -13.94 -29.96 7.73
N VAL A 290 -15.03 -29.69 7.03
CA VAL A 290 -15.44 -28.45 6.35
C VAL A 290 -16.97 -28.37 6.23
N ASP A 291 -17.69 -29.24 6.94
CA ASP A 291 -19.16 -29.18 6.96
C ASP A 291 -19.61 -28.05 7.91
N SER A 292 -20.90 -27.99 8.20
CA SER A 292 -21.45 -27.14 9.26
C SER A 292 -22.82 -27.62 9.77
N ASN A 293 -23.28 -28.82 9.40
CA ASN A 293 -24.56 -29.39 9.84
C ASN A 293 -24.67 -30.92 9.62
N GLU A 294 -23.63 -31.70 9.89
CA GLU A 294 -23.59 -33.15 9.60
C GLU A 294 -24.48 -33.97 10.56
N ALA A 295 -25.07 -35.06 10.06
CA ALA A 295 -26.05 -35.86 10.78
C ALA A 295 -25.44 -37.09 11.47
N VAL A 296 -25.16 -36.97 12.78
CA VAL A 296 -24.71 -38.09 13.62
C VAL A 296 -25.89 -38.92 14.15
N SER A 297 -25.65 -40.16 14.57
CA SER A 297 -26.70 -41.08 15.05
C SER A 297 -26.17 -42.08 16.08
N LEU A 298 -27.07 -42.62 16.91
CA LEU A 298 -26.72 -43.60 17.94
C LEU A 298 -26.38 -44.98 17.33
N THR A 299 -25.47 -45.71 17.97
CA THR A 299 -25.19 -47.10 17.58
C THR A 299 -26.47 -47.95 17.68
N SER A 300 -26.74 -48.78 16.66
CA SER A 300 -27.93 -49.62 16.59
C SER A 300 -27.99 -50.67 17.70
N GLY A 301 -29.20 -50.93 18.18
CA GLY A 301 -29.50 -51.90 19.24
C GLY A 301 -29.20 -51.41 20.66
N LEU A 302 -28.91 -50.12 20.85
CA LEU A 302 -28.63 -49.55 22.18
C LEU A 302 -29.87 -49.05 22.91
N VAL A 303 -30.85 -48.48 22.20
CA VAL A 303 -32.11 -47.98 22.76
C VAL A 303 -33.26 -48.72 22.09
N THR A 304 -34.20 -49.22 22.90
CA THR A 304 -35.34 -50.00 22.38
C THR A 304 -36.65 -49.47 22.94
N LEU A 305 -37.55 -49.05 22.06
CA LEU A 305 -38.95 -48.79 22.39
C LEU A 305 -39.71 -50.11 22.31
N THR A 306 -40.39 -50.46 23.40
CA THR A 306 -41.28 -51.63 23.47
C THR A 306 -42.72 -51.16 23.68
N ALA A 307 -43.63 -51.70 22.88
CA ALA A 307 -45.06 -51.60 23.06
C ALA A 307 -45.56 -52.94 23.62
N THR A 308 -46.18 -52.90 24.80
CA THR A 308 -46.81 -54.06 25.45
C THR A 308 -48.32 -53.90 25.39
N ILE A 309 -49.00 -54.86 24.78
CA ILE A 309 -50.46 -54.98 24.78
C ILE A 309 -50.91 -55.88 25.93
N THR A 310 -51.99 -55.48 26.60
CA THR A 310 -52.58 -56.12 27.79
C THR A 310 -54.10 -56.00 27.71
N ASP A 311 -54.79 -57.12 27.78
CA ASP A 311 -56.25 -57.26 27.82
C ASP A 311 -56.86 -56.97 29.23
N ALA A 312 -58.06 -57.47 29.52
CA ALA A 312 -58.79 -57.21 30.76
C ALA A 312 -58.65 -58.32 31.82
N ASP A 313 -58.37 -59.58 31.44
CA ASP A 313 -58.09 -60.65 32.40
C ASP A 313 -56.60 -60.76 32.77
N GLY A 314 -55.68 -60.50 31.84
CA GLY A 314 -54.27 -60.30 32.09
C GLY A 314 -53.30 -61.02 31.15
N ASP A 315 -53.73 -61.50 29.98
CA ASP A 315 -52.81 -62.02 28.97
C ASP A 315 -52.11 -60.87 28.22
N HIS A 316 -50.84 -61.07 27.85
CA HIS A 316 -49.95 -59.98 27.44
C HIS A 316 -49.04 -60.37 26.27
N GLN A 317 -48.84 -59.46 25.33
CA GLN A 317 -47.77 -59.60 24.32
C GLN A 317 -46.98 -58.30 24.16
N ALA A 318 -45.74 -58.40 23.69
CA ALA A 318 -44.86 -57.26 23.50
C ALA A 318 -44.12 -57.31 22.16
N ALA A 319 -44.01 -56.16 21.51
CA ALA A 319 -43.19 -55.97 20.32
C ALA A 319 -42.27 -54.75 20.51
N SER A 320 -41.11 -54.78 19.86
CA SER A 320 -40.05 -53.80 20.09
C SER A 320 -39.44 -53.30 18.78
N ILE A 321 -38.98 -52.05 18.79
CA ILE A 321 -38.17 -51.43 17.74
C ILE A 321 -36.90 -50.84 18.33
N ASP A 322 -35.80 -50.90 17.57
CA ASP A 322 -34.58 -50.15 17.85
C ASP A 322 -34.82 -48.66 17.53
N LEU A 323 -34.42 -47.76 18.43
CA LEU A 323 -34.44 -46.33 18.19
C LEU A 323 -33.06 -45.77 17.78
N GLY A 324 -31.99 -46.56 17.84
CA GLY A 324 -30.62 -46.07 17.61
C GLY A 324 -30.45 -45.37 16.27
N SER A 325 -30.83 -46.04 15.18
CA SER A 325 -30.83 -45.47 13.82
C SER A 325 -32.07 -44.61 13.50
N HIS A 326 -32.84 -44.21 14.51
CA HIS A 326 -34.03 -43.35 14.39
C HIS A 326 -33.89 -42.04 15.18
N VAL A 327 -32.73 -41.78 15.77
CA VAL A 327 -32.37 -40.50 16.40
C VAL A 327 -31.18 -39.93 15.63
N SER A 328 -31.44 -38.83 14.91
CA SER A 328 -30.45 -38.02 14.23
C SER A 328 -30.20 -36.74 15.04
N ILE A 329 -28.93 -36.42 15.26
CA ILE A 329 -28.48 -35.15 15.83
C ILE A 329 -27.68 -34.46 14.73
N HIS A 330 -27.94 -33.17 14.50
CA HIS A 330 -27.18 -32.39 13.51
C HIS A 330 -26.16 -31.52 14.22
N ASP A 331 -24.90 -31.74 13.87
CA ASP A 331 -23.68 -31.22 14.50
C ASP A 331 -23.34 -29.83 13.93
N ASP A 332 -23.23 -28.82 14.79
CA ASP A 332 -23.18 -27.40 14.41
C ASP A 332 -21.74 -26.90 14.24
N GLY A 333 -21.10 -27.29 13.13
CA GLY A 333 -19.73 -26.90 12.80
C GLY A 333 -19.54 -25.39 12.48
N PRO A 334 -18.34 -24.83 12.69
CA PRO A 334 -18.05 -23.41 12.58
C PRO A 334 -18.02 -22.90 11.14
N SER A 335 -18.34 -21.62 10.96
CA SER A 335 -18.28 -20.95 9.66
C SER A 335 -17.52 -19.63 9.72
N ILE A 336 -16.83 -19.27 8.64
CA ILE A 336 -16.07 -18.03 8.53
C ILE A 336 -16.19 -17.41 7.13
N THR A 337 -16.19 -16.08 7.04
CA THR A 337 -16.28 -15.34 5.78
C THR A 337 -15.50 -14.03 5.87
N ALA A 338 -14.79 -13.68 4.81
CA ALA A 338 -14.12 -12.39 4.68
C ALA A 338 -15.12 -11.30 4.25
N VAL A 339 -15.15 -10.16 4.96
CA VAL A 339 -16.10 -9.05 4.72
C VAL A 339 -15.56 -7.95 3.79
N GLY A 340 -14.34 -8.09 3.29
CA GLY A 340 -13.76 -7.22 2.25
C GLY A 340 -13.30 -5.83 2.70
N THR A 341 -13.49 -5.47 3.97
CA THR A 341 -12.88 -4.28 4.58
C THR A 341 -11.64 -4.69 5.38
N ALA A 342 -10.48 -4.63 4.75
CA ALA A 342 -9.18 -4.83 5.38
C ALA A 342 -8.42 -3.49 5.51
N THR A 343 -7.57 -3.40 6.53
CA THR A 343 -6.65 -2.26 6.76
C THR A 343 -5.58 -2.20 5.66
N ALA A 344 -4.87 -1.07 5.57
CA ALA A 344 -3.72 -0.92 4.69
C ALA A 344 -2.46 -0.79 5.57
N LEU A 345 -1.43 -1.56 5.25
CA LEU A 345 -0.08 -1.46 5.83
C LEU A 345 0.70 -0.44 5.01
N ASN A 346 1.34 0.53 5.66
CA ASN A 346 2.05 1.62 5.02
C ASN A 346 3.44 1.76 5.65
N VAL A 347 4.45 1.23 4.97
CA VAL A 347 5.86 1.42 5.31
C VAL A 347 6.47 2.49 4.41
N ASP A 348 7.57 3.11 4.83
CA ASP A 348 8.09 4.33 4.21
C ASP A 348 9.62 4.36 4.25
N GLU A 349 10.22 4.62 3.09
CA GLU A 349 11.65 4.50 2.83
C GLU A 349 12.46 5.69 3.35
N SER A 350 11.81 6.83 3.58
CA SER A 350 12.40 8.01 4.22
C SER A 350 12.97 7.67 5.60
N PHE A 351 12.51 6.56 6.20
CA PHE A 351 12.89 6.09 7.53
C PHE A 351 13.90 4.92 7.51
N LEU A 352 14.37 4.49 6.33
CA LEU A 352 15.50 3.59 6.17
C LEU A 352 16.82 4.26 6.62
N PRO A 353 17.89 3.51 6.95
CA PRO A 353 19.16 4.09 7.41
C PRO A 353 19.88 5.02 6.42
N THR A 354 19.43 5.07 5.16
CA THR A 354 19.94 5.88 4.06
C THR A 354 19.01 7.03 3.63
N GLY A 355 17.74 7.00 4.04
CA GLY A 355 16.68 7.87 3.53
C GLY A 355 16.68 9.33 4.02
N SER A 356 15.74 10.11 3.48
CA SER A 356 15.63 11.56 3.65
C SER A 356 15.05 12.00 5.01
N GLY A 357 14.32 11.11 5.67
CA GLY A 357 13.45 11.41 6.81
C GLY A 357 14.19 11.63 8.13
N THR A 358 13.79 12.68 8.85
CA THR A 358 14.33 13.01 10.19
C THR A 358 13.24 13.13 11.28
N GLY A 359 12.03 12.63 10.99
CA GLY A 359 10.86 12.70 11.88
C GLY A 359 10.33 11.33 12.34
N PRO A 360 9.10 11.30 12.91
CA PRO A 360 8.34 10.06 13.10
C PRO A 360 6.86 10.21 12.69
N ALA A 361 6.52 9.82 11.46
CA ALA A 361 5.18 9.56 10.95
C ALA A 361 5.34 8.95 9.55
N GLY A 362 5.10 7.64 9.41
CA GLY A 362 5.89 6.81 8.50
C GLY A 362 6.96 6.06 9.31
N SER A 363 7.27 4.83 8.89
CA SER A 363 8.05 3.87 9.66
C SER A 363 8.48 2.72 8.74
N THR A 364 9.68 2.17 8.95
CA THR A 364 10.09 0.91 8.33
C THR A 364 9.40 -0.31 8.94
N VAL A 365 8.55 -0.13 9.95
CA VAL A 365 7.67 -1.19 10.49
C VAL A 365 6.27 -0.63 10.73
N ASP A 366 5.27 -1.22 10.07
CA ASP A 366 3.85 -0.97 10.33
C ASP A 366 3.16 -2.25 10.83
N THR A 367 2.07 -2.13 11.60
CA THR A 367 1.36 -3.28 12.17
C THR A 367 -0.12 -2.99 12.39
N GLU A 368 -0.96 -3.71 11.63
CA GLU A 368 -2.40 -3.46 11.56
C GLU A 368 -3.24 -4.71 11.87
N ALA A 369 -4.45 -4.50 12.38
CA ALA A 369 -5.29 -5.56 12.96
C ALA A 369 -6.29 -6.14 11.95
N PHE A 370 -5.88 -7.13 11.17
CA PHE A 370 -6.68 -7.74 10.10
C PHE A 370 -7.76 -8.72 10.58
N ALA A 371 -7.80 -9.08 11.86
CA ALA A 371 -8.88 -9.92 12.43
C ALA A 371 -10.30 -9.36 12.15
N GLY A 372 -10.45 -8.03 12.08
CA GLY A 372 -11.72 -7.37 11.75
C GLY A 372 -12.17 -7.53 10.28
N ALA A 373 -11.32 -8.06 9.40
CA ALA A 373 -11.68 -8.37 8.02
C ALA A 373 -12.46 -9.69 7.86
N PHE A 374 -12.63 -10.46 8.96
CA PHE A 374 -13.30 -11.75 8.99
C PHE A 374 -14.46 -11.75 9.99
N THR A 375 -15.59 -12.35 9.59
CA THR A 375 -16.73 -12.64 10.47
C THR A 375 -16.96 -14.14 10.54
N HIS A 376 -17.24 -14.66 11.72
CA HIS A 376 -17.38 -16.09 11.96
C HIS A 376 -18.50 -16.41 12.97
N LEU A 377 -18.97 -17.66 12.92
CA LEU A 377 -19.82 -18.30 13.92
C LEU A 377 -19.08 -19.53 14.45
N ASN A 378 -19.20 -19.77 15.75
CA ASN A 378 -18.26 -20.60 16.52
C ASN A 378 -18.62 -22.09 16.60
N GLY A 379 -19.74 -22.51 16.02
CA GLY A 379 -20.38 -23.77 16.37
C GLY A 379 -20.96 -23.81 17.78
N ALA A 380 -21.64 -24.91 18.14
CA ALA A 380 -22.33 -25.05 19.41
C ALA A 380 -21.42 -25.42 20.59
N ASP A 381 -20.26 -26.00 20.32
CA ASP A 381 -19.23 -26.38 21.28
C ASP A 381 -18.24 -25.22 21.57
N GLY A 382 -17.80 -24.49 20.54
CA GLY A 382 -17.11 -23.21 20.62
C GLY A 382 -15.69 -23.18 20.05
N ALA A 383 -15.53 -22.46 18.94
CA ALA A 383 -14.28 -22.42 18.16
C ALA A 383 -13.24 -21.32 18.50
N SER A 384 -12.06 -21.52 17.92
CA SER A 384 -10.89 -20.64 17.91
C SER A 384 -10.48 -20.28 16.47
N VAL A 385 -9.93 -19.09 16.26
CA VAL A 385 -9.45 -18.64 14.94
C VAL A 385 -7.93 -18.54 14.93
N SER A 386 -7.31 -19.15 13.92
CA SER A 386 -5.89 -19.07 13.62
C SER A 386 -5.65 -18.29 12.33
N TYR A 387 -4.47 -17.66 12.20
CA TYR A 387 -4.11 -16.82 11.07
C TYR A 387 -2.81 -17.31 10.43
N GLY A 388 -2.76 -17.32 9.10
CA GLY A 388 -1.57 -17.72 8.35
C GLY A 388 -1.43 -16.96 7.04
N LEU A 389 -0.19 -16.56 6.72
CA LEU A 389 0.15 -15.99 5.42
C LEU A 389 0.50 -17.08 4.40
N SER A 390 0.27 -16.77 3.13
CA SER A 390 0.59 -17.64 2.00
C SER A 390 1.01 -16.82 0.78
N VAL A 391 1.80 -17.42 -0.12
CA VAL A 391 2.18 -16.84 -1.42
C VAL A 391 1.62 -17.68 -2.56
N SER A 392 1.23 -17.05 -3.67
CA SER A 392 0.62 -17.74 -4.83
C SER A 392 1.55 -18.78 -5.48
N ALA A 393 2.86 -18.54 -5.46
CA ALA A 393 3.90 -19.54 -5.66
C ALA A 393 5.18 -19.14 -4.91
N SER A 394 6.01 -20.12 -4.52
CA SER A 394 7.31 -19.84 -3.90
C SER A 394 8.28 -19.28 -4.95
N GLY A 395 8.83 -18.09 -4.69
CA GLY A 395 9.63 -17.35 -5.65
C GLY A 395 8.79 -16.75 -6.79
N VAL A 396 7.57 -16.29 -6.49
CA VAL A 396 6.77 -15.48 -7.42
C VAL A 396 7.29 -14.04 -7.43
N ASP A 397 7.34 -13.42 -8.61
CA ASP A 397 7.71 -12.02 -8.80
C ASP A 397 6.64 -11.11 -8.18
N SER A 398 7.02 -10.11 -7.40
CA SER A 398 6.10 -9.18 -6.74
C SER A 398 5.56 -8.08 -7.67
N GLY A 399 6.30 -7.78 -8.75
CA GLY A 399 6.15 -6.58 -9.58
C GLY A 399 7.03 -5.39 -9.16
N LEU A 400 7.64 -5.45 -7.97
CA LEU A 400 8.58 -4.45 -7.45
C LEU A 400 10.03 -4.77 -7.82
N VAL A 401 10.88 -3.75 -7.77
CA VAL A 401 12.30 -3.81 -8.12
C VAL A 401 13.17 -3.16 -7.04
N ASP A 402 14.27 -3.84 -6.71
CA ASP A 402 15.53 -3.31 -6.16
C ASP A 402 15.95 -1.90 -6.62
N SER A 403 15.67 -0.80 -5.94
CA SER A 403 16.11 0.54 -6.42
C SER A 403 17.64 0.66 -6.53
N LEU A 404 18.38 0.08 -5.58
CA LEU A 404 19.85 0.12 -5.58
C LEU A 404 20.50 -0.74 -6.67
N THR A 405 19.84 -1.81 -7.15
CA THR A 405 20.46 -2.80 -8.05
C THR A 405 19.76 -3.03 -9.39
N GLY A 406 18.50 -2.60 -9.52
CA GLY A 406 17.62 -2.93 -10.65
C GLY A 406 17.19 -4.41 -10.71
N ASN A 407 17.28 -5.16 -9.60
CA ASN A 407 16.88 -6.57 -9.53
C ASN A 407 15.38 -6.72 -9.17
N HIS A 408 14.70 -7.68 -9.79
CA HIS A 408 13.31 -8.02 -9.44
C HIS A 408 13.19 -8.57 -8.02
N VAL A 409 12.09 -8.27 -7.34
CA VAL A 409 11.81 -8.71 -5.97
C VAL A 409 10.87 -9.92 -5.96
N PHE A 410 11.29 -11.02 -5.35
CA PHE A 410 10.55 -12.29 -5.33
C PHE A 410 10.07 -12.67 -3.92
N LEU A 411 8.86 -13.22 -3.83
CA LEU A 411 8.18 -13.56 -2.57
C LEU A 411 8.33 -15.04 -2.20
N PHE A 412 8.73 -15.31 -0.95
CA PHE A 412 8.90 -16.65 -0.38
C PHE A 412 8.13 -16.76 0.94
N LEU A 413 7.57 -17.93 1.24
CA LEU A 413 7.00 -18.22 2.56
C LEU A 413 8.06 -18.90 3.44
N GLU A 414 8.65 -18.15 4.37
CA GLU A 414 9.71 -18.60 5.27
C GLU A 414 9.21 -18.62 6.71
N SER A 415 9.12 -19.81 7.32
CA SER A 415 8.69 -20.01 8.73
C SER A 415 7.31 -19.41 9.10
N GLY A 416 6.44 -19.14 8.13
CA GLY A 416 5.11 -18.54 8.32
C GLY A 416 5.03 -17.05 8.00
N ALA A 417 6.17 -16.38 7.76
CA ALA A 417 6.24 -15.03 7.25
C ALA A 417 6.46 -15.05 5.72
N VAL A 418 5.94 -14.04 5.00
CA VAL A 418 6.30 -13.79 3.61
C VAL A 418 7.55 -12.91 3.61
N VAL A 419 8.64 -13.42 3.06
CA VAL A 419 9.92 -12.70 2.92
C VAL A 419 10.11 -12.38 1.44
N ALA A 420 10.28 -11.09 1.15
CA ALA A 420 10.59 -10.59 -0.18
C ALA A 420 12.10 -10.41 -0.34
N ARG A 421 12.67 -10.82 -1.48
CA ARG A 421 14.12 -10.82 -1.72
C ARG A 421 14.47 -10.38 -3.13
N GLU A 422 15.47 -9.52 -3.31
CA GLU A 422 15.98 -9.15 -4.63
C GLU A 422 16.66 -10.32 -5.36
N GLY A 423 16.58 -10.32 -6.70
CA GLY A 423 17.52 -11.06 -7.54
C GLY A 423 17.22 -10.98 -9.03
N THR A 424 18.20 -11.36 -9.85
CA THR A 424 18.02 -11.47 -11.31
C THR A 424 17.03 -12.55 -11.75
N THR A 425 16.68 -13.48 -10.85
CA THR A 425 15.71 -14.57 -11.01
C THR A 425 15.22 -15.02 -9.64
N SER A 426 14.06 -15.70 -9.55
CA SER A 426 13.62 -16.33 -8.30
C SER A 426 14.59 -17.36 -7.72
N VAL A 427 15.45 -17.98 -8.55
CA VAL A 427 16.48 -18.93 -8.10
C VAL A 427 17.66 -18.23 -7.44
N THR A 428 18.02 -17.01 -7.88
CA THR A 428 19.05 -16.19 -7.23
C THR A 428 18.49 -15.48 -5.99
N ALA A 429 17.23 -15.01 -6.07
CA ALA A 429 16.54 -14.33 -4.98
C ALA A 429 16.32 -15.21 -3.73
N ALA A 430 16.20 -16.52 -3.87
CA ALA A 430 16.13 -17.46 -2.73
C ALA A 430 17.36 -17.42 -1.77
N THR A 431 18.42 -16.69 -2.13
CA THR A 431 19.57 -16.36 -1.25
C THR A 431 19.98 -14.88 -1.31
N GLY A 432 19.12 -14.01 -1.86
CA GLY A 432 19.35 -12.56 -1.91
C GLY A 432 19.16 -11.89 -0.54
N PRO A 433 19.49 -10.59 -0.44
CA PRO A 433 18.98 -9.69 0.59
C PRO A 433 17.47 -9.81 0.83
N VAL A 434 16.99 -9.19 1.91
CA VAL A 434 15.56 -9.06 2.20
C VAL A 434 15.18 -7.63 1.90
N GLU A 435 14.12 -7.43 1.13
CA GLU A 435 13.59 -6.09 0.82
C GLU A 435 12.53 -5.70 1.84
N PHE A 436 11.59 -6.61 2.08
CA PHE A 436 10.58 -6.49 3.13
C PHE A 436 10.14 -7.86 3.64
N THR A 437 9.51 -7.89 4.81
CA THR A 437 8.88 -9.06 5.41
C THR A 437 7.46 -8.74 5.86
N LEU A 438 6.49 -9.57 5.50
CA LEU A 438 5.14 -9.59 6.07
C LEU A 438 5.04 -10.77 7.04
N SER A 439 4.58 -10.53 8.26
CA SER A 439 4.36 -11.59 9.27
C SER A 439 3.00 -11.41 9.94
N VAL A 440 2.41 -12.48 10.49
CA VAL A 440 1.13 -12.41 11.21
C VAL A 440 1.24 -13.07 12.58
N ASP A 441 0.60 -12.47 13.59
CA ASP A 441 0.52 -13.05 14.93
C ASP A 441 -0.75 -13.89 15.15
N GLY A 442 -0.81 -14.60 16.28
CA GLY A 442 -1.96 -15.42 16.66
C GLY A 442 -3.25 -14.65 16.99
N SER A 443 -3.23 -13.31 16.91
CA SER A 443 -4.42 -12.45 17.06
C SER A 443 -4.87 -11.85 15.72
N GLY A 444 -4.19 -12.16 14.61
CA GLY A 444 -4.49 -11.60 13.29
C GLY A 444 -3.94 -10.19 13.08
N ASN A 445 -2.96 -9.75 13.88
CA ASN A 445 -2.19 -8.54 13.56
C ASN A 445 -1.15 -8.90 12.50
N VAL A 446 -1.16 -8.21 11.36
CA VAL A 446 -0.12 -8.36 10.33
C VAL A 446 0.90 -7.23 10.51
N THR A 447 2.18 -7.58 10.55
CA THR A 447 3.31 -6.64 10.60
C THR A 447 4.00 -6.64 9.24
N ALA A 448 4.14 -5.47 8.63
CA ALA A 448 5.05 -5.23 7.52
C ALA A 448 6.35 -4.60 8.04
N THR A 449 7.50 -5.13 7.63
CA THR A 449 8.83 -4.59 7.91
C THR A 449 9.56 -4.36 6.59
N LEU A 450 10.15 -3.19 6.42
CA LEU A 450 10.93 -2.76 5.26
C LEU A 450 12.41 -2.70 5.65
N ASP A 451 13.26 -3.35 4.85
CA ASP A 451 14.70 -3.48 5.09
C ASP A 451 15.55 -2.75 4.01
N ARG A 452 15.00 -2.52 2.81
CA ARG A 452 15.64 -1.91 1.62
C ARG A 452 14.62 -1.12 0.77
N SER A 453 15.10 -0.34 -0.20
CA SER A 453 14.29 0.52 -1.08
C SER A 453 13.78 -0.17 -2.36
N VAL A 454 12.51 0.04 -2.72
CA VAL A 454 11.82 -0.68 -3.81
C VAL A 454 10.78 0.16 -4.59
N HIS A 455 11.02 0.33 -5.89
CA HIS A 455 10.14 1.03 -6.84
C HIS A 455 9.25 0.07 -7.67
N GLN A 456 8.37 0.61 -8.52
CA GLN A 456 7.62 -0.14 -9.54
C GLN A 456 8.37 -0.20 -10.86
N SER A 457 8.17 -1.26 -11.64
CA SER A 457 8.71 -1.36 -13.01
C SER A 457 7.97 -0.53 -14.07
N SER A 458 7.21 0.49 -13.64
CA SER A 458 6.63 1.54 -14.48
C SER A 458 7.67 2.62 -14.82
N ALA A 459 7.23 3.65 -15.55
CA ALA A 459 7.99 4.90 -15.66
C ALA A 459 7.16 5.94 -14.93
N ASP A 460 7.63 6.30 -13.74
CA ASP A 460 6.83 6.98 -12.72
C ASP A 460 6.80 8.50 -12.95
N SER A 461 6.23 9.26 -12.01
CA SER A 461 6.14 10.72 -12.15
C SER A 461 7.49 11.35 -11.81
N PRO A 462 8.28 11.88 -12.78
CA PRO A 462 9.72 12.14 -12.66
C PRO A 462 10.08 13.41 -11.87
N VAL A 463 9.35 13.66 -10.79
CA VAL A 463 9.35 14.83 -9.88
C VAL A 463 8.63 14.51 -8.56
N ASP A 464 8.28 13.25 -8.26
CA ASP A 464 7.75 12.90 -6.95
C ASP A 464 8.90 12.83 -5.91
N SER A 465 8.55 12.51 -4.67
CA SER A 465 9.51 12.24 -3.60
C SER A 465 8.89 11.43 -2.45
N ASN A 466 7.74 10.77 -2.68
CA ASN A 466 7.04 9.95 -1.68
C ASN A 466 6.04 8.95 -2.34
N GLU A 467 6.26 8.49 -3.59
CA GLU A 467 5.25 7.75 -4.37
C GLU A 467 4.87 6.41 -3.68
N ALA A 468 3.60 6.01 -3.84
CA ALA A 468 3.00 4.89 -3.11
C ALA A 468 2.95 3.62 -3.98
N VAL A 469 3.95 2.74 -3.86
CA VAL A 469 4.02 1.48 -4.60
C VAL A 469 3.30 0.35 -3.85
N SER A 470 2.75 -0.63 -4.57
CA SER A 470 2.05 -1.78 -3.98
C SER A 470 2.35 -3.09 -4.69
N LEU A 471 2.15 -4.21 -3.99
CA LEU A 471 2.37 -5.54 -4.56
C LEU A 471 1.31 -5.88 -5.61
N THR A 472 1.67 -6.68 -6.61
CA THR A 472 0.69 -7.20 -7.57
C THR A 472 -0.41 -7.99 -6.83
N SER A 473 -1.67 -7.77 -7.19
CA SER A 473 -2.82 -8.43 -6.55
C SER A 473 -2.83 -9.95 -6.75
N GLY A 474 -3.30 -10.66 -5.73
CA GLY A 474 -3.40 -12.12 -5.69
C GLY A 474 -2.08 -12.84 -5.42
N LEU A 475 -1.02 -12.13 -5.04
CA LEU A 475 0.29 -12.73 -4.74
C LEU A 475 0.47 -13.17 -3.29
N VAL A 476 -0.12 -12.45 -2.34
CA VAL A 476 -0.05 -12.75 -0.90
C VAL A 476 -1.46 -12.85 -0.36
N ALA A 477 -1.80 -13.93 0.33
CA ALA A 477 -3.10 -14.07 0.99
C ALA A 477 -2.93 -14.32 2.49
N LEU A 478 -3.65 -13.52 3.29
CA LEU A 478 -3.91 -13.81 4.70
C LEU A 478 -5.14 -14.71 4.76
N THR A 479 -4.98 -15.88 5.35
CA THR A 479 -6.06 -16.83 5.61
C THR A 479 -6.35 -16.87 7.10
N ALA A 480 -7.61 -16.71 7.47
CA ALA A 480 -8.14 -17.03 8.78
C ALA A 480 -8.83 -18.39 8.72
N THR A 481 -8.38 -19.33 9.55
CA THR A 481 -9.00 -20.66 9.71
C THR A 481 -9.63 -20.74 11.08
N ILE A 482 -10.95 -20.96 11.12
CA ILE A 482 -11.68 -21.27 12.35
C ILE A 482 -11.69 -22.79 12.57
N THR A 483 -11.51 -23.22 13.81
CA THR A 483 -11.58 -24.63 14.23
C THR A 483 -12.18 -24.72 15.63
N ASP A 484 -13.15 -25.61 15.78
CA ASP A 484 -13.91 -25.93 17.00
C ASP A 484 -13.11 -26.84 17.98
N ALA A 485 -13.81 -27.56 18.87
CA ALA A 485 -13.20 -28.44 19.87
C ALA A 485 -13.12 -29.91 19.45
N ASP A 486 -13.91 -30.38 18.48
CA ASP A 486 -13.83 -31.75 17.95
C ASP A 486 -12.97 -31.87 16.67
N GLY A 487 -12.96 -30.86 15.80
CA GLY A 487 -11.95 -30.62 14.78
C GLY A 487 -12.44 -30.10 13.43
N ASP A 488 -13.73 -29.83 13.27
CA ASP A 488 -14.30 -29.26 12.06
C ASP A 488 -13.78 -27.83 11.83
N HIS A 489 -13.56 -27.46 10.56
CA HIS A 489 -12.89 -26.20 10.26
C HIS A 489 -13.25 -25.59 8.91
N GLN A 490 -13.41 -24.27 8.92
CA GLN A 490 -13.56 -23.49 7.70
C GLN A 490 -12.49 -22.40 7.60
N ALA A 491 -12.17 -22.00 6.38
CA ALA A 491 -11.15 -21.01 6.10
C ALA A 491 -11.64 -19.94 5.12
N ALA A 492 -11.34 -18.69 5.43
CA ALA A 492 -11.56 -17.55 4.54
C ALA A 492 -10.25 -16.80 4.34
N SER A 493 -10.04 -16.24 3.15
CA SER A 493 -8.81 -15.53 2.79
C SER A 493 -9.09 -14.14 2.23
N ILE A 494 -8.17 -13.21 2.49
CA ILE A 494 -8.09 -11.92 1.83
C ILE A 494 -6.76 -11.80 1.09
N ASP A 495 -6.76 -11.11 -0.05
CA ASP A 495 -5.55 -10.67 -0.74
C ASP A 495 -4.92 -9.50 0.04
N LEU A 496 -3.62 -9.60 0.35
CA LEU A 496 -2.86 -8.51 0.94
C LEU A 496 -2.12 -7.66 -0.11
N GLY A 497 -2.11 -8.05 -1.39
CA GLY A 497 -1.28 -7.40 -2.41
C GLY A 497 -1.55 -5.89 -2.53
N SER A 498 -2.83 -5.52 -2.68
CA SER A 498 -3.28 -4.12 -2.70
C SER A 498 -3.53 -3.52 -1.30
N HIS A 499 -3.07 -4.19 -0.24
CA HIS A 499 -3.17 -3.74 1.15
C HIS A 499 -1.78 -3.52 1.79
N VAL A 500 -0.70 -3.64 1.01
CA VAL A 500 0.66 -3.23 1.38
C VAL A 500 1.07 -2.09 0.46
N SER A 501 1.24 -0.91 1.05
CA SER A 501 1.83 0.26 0.43
C SER A 501 3.25 0.44 0.97
N ILE A 502 4.20 0.68 0.07
CA ILE A 502 5.55 1.13 0.39
C ILE A 502 5.67 2.54 -0.19
N HIS A 503 6.15 3.49 0.60
CA HIS A 503 6.39 4.86 0.15
C HIS A 503 7.86 5.02 -0.23
N ASP A 504 8.08 5.24 -1.51
CA ASP A 504 9.37 5.38 -2.18
C ASP A 504 9.97 6.77 -1.89
N ASP A 505 11.25 6.83 -1.51
CA ASP A 505 11.92 8.04 -1.00
C ASP A 505 12.77 8.69 -2.09
N GLY A 506 12.12 9.32 -3.06
CA GLY A 506 12.75 10.04 -4.17
C GLY A 506 13.53 11.31 -3.75
N PRO A 507 14.25 11.96 -4.68
CA PRO A 507 15.36 12.83 -4.36
C PRO A 507 14.93 14.30 -4.38
N SER A 508 15.56 15.13 -3.53
CA SER A 508 15.24 16.56 -3.48
C SER A 508 16.45 17.45 -3.67
N ILE A 509 16.26 18.59 -4.34
CA ILE A 509 17.30 19.61 -4.54
C ILE A 509 16.73 21.02 -4.55
N THR A 510 17.43 21.95 -3.90
CA THR A 510 17.00 23.33 -3.70
C THR A 510 18.19 24.28 -3.87
N ALA A 511 17.95 25.46 -4.44
CA ALA A 511 18.98 26.50 -4.56
C ALA A 511 18.99 27.39 -3.30
N VAL A 512 20.16 27.59 -2.69
CA VAL A 512 20.32 28.38 -1.45
C VAL A 512 20.67 29.85 -1.68
N GLY A 513 20.77 30.30 -2.94
CA GLY A 513 20.89 31.71 -3.31
C GLY A 513 22.25 32.37 -3.05
N THR A 514 23.20 31.67 -2.43
CA THR A 514 24.60 32.10 -2.31
C THR A 514 25.46 31.40 -3.36
N ALA A 515 25.46 31.94 -4.57
CA ALA A 515 26.37 31.50 -5.64
C ALA A 515 27.63 32.38 -5.68
N THR A 516 28.74 31.80 -6.15
CA THR A 516 30.01 32.50 -6.42
C THR A 516 29.86 33.52 -7.55
N ALA A 517 30.83 34.42 -7.70
CA ALA A 517 30.88 35.36 -8.82
C ALA A 517 32.10 35.05 -9.67
N LEU A 518 31.91 34.93 -10.98
CA LEU A 518 32.95 34.80 -11.99
C LEU A 518 33.42 36.18 -12.42
N ASN A 519 34.73 36.43 -12.43
CA ASN A 519 35.31 37.74 -12.68
C ASN A 519 36.45 37.60 -13.72
N VAL A 520 36.16 38.01 -14.95
CA VAL A 520 37.16 38.11 -16.03
C VAL A 520 37.48 39.58 -16.32
N ASP A 521 38.65 39.86 -16.88
CA ASP A 521 39.18 41.24 -16.98
C ASP A 521 39.90 41.47 -18.32
N GLU A 522 39.52 42.55 -19.01
CA GLU A 522 39.93 42.88 -20.38
C GLU A 522 41.37 43.40 -20.46
N SER A 523 41.92 43.92 -19.37
CA SER A 523 43.33 44.29 -19.24
C SER A 523 44.28 43.13 -19.57
N PHE A 524 43.77 41.88 -19.53
CA PHE A 524 44.52 40.64 -19.72
C PHE A 524 44.32 40.03 -21.12
N LEU A 525 43.49 40.63 -21.97
CA LEU A 525 43.40 40.29 -23.40
C LEU A 525 44.72 40.67 -24.12
N PRO A 526 45.02 40.08 -25.31
CA PRO A 526 46.30 40.31 -26.01
C PRO A 526 46.59 41.77 -26.44
N THR A 527 45.61 42.66 -26.31
CA THR A 527 45.67 44.10 -26.64
C THR A 527 45.46 45.02 -25.42
N GLY A 528 45.14 44.48 -24.25
CA GLY A 528 44.75 45.24 -23.06
C GLY A 528 45.89 45.98 -22.35
N SER A 529 45.51 46.77 -21.34
CA SER A 529 46.37 47.65 -20.54
C SER A 529 47.25 46.94 -19.49
N GLY A 530 46.95 45.69 -19.17
CA GLY A 530 47.50 44.98 -18.01
C GLY A 530 48.95 44.51 -18.16
N THR A 531 49.73 44.64 -17.08
CA THR A 531 51.15 44.22 -17.05
C THR A 531 51.54 43.41 -15.80
N GLY A 532 50.57 42.88 -15.06
CA GLY A 532 50.76 42.02 -13.88
C GLY A 532 49.84 40.79 -13.86
N PRO A 533 49.76 40.03 -12.76
CA PRO A 533 48.85 38.90 -12.62
C PRO A 533 47.93 39.00 -11.38
N THR A 534 46.77 39.65 -11.53
CA THR A 534 45.57 39.53 -10.67
C THR A 534 44.39 40.08 -11.47
N GLY A 535 43.48 39.21 -11.90
CA GLY A 535 42.68 39.41 -13.10
C GLY A 535 43.11 38.40 -14.17
N SER A 536 42.20 37.99 -15.03
CA SER A 536 42.38 36.86 -15.95
C SER A 536 41.32 36.90 -17.05
N THR A 537 41.65 36.43 -18.26
CA THR A 537 40.65 36.16 -19.30
C THR A 537 39.92 34.83 -19.08
N VAL A 538 40.29 34.05 -18.06
CA VAL A 538 39.61 32.80 -17.68
C VAL A 538 39.44 32.76 -16.17
N ASP A 539 38.20 32.59 -15.70
CA ASP A 539 37.89 32.35 -14.29
C ASP A 539 37.10 31.04 -14.14
N THR A 540 37.18 30.38 -12.99
CA THR A 540 36.49 29.09 -12.75
C THR A 540 36.15 28.91 -11.28
N GLU A 541 34.85 28.85 -11.00
CA GLU A 541 34.29 28.86 -9.65
C GLU A 541 33.34 27.68 -9.41
N ALA A 542 33.24 27.25 -8.15
CA ALA A 542 32.54 26.02 -7.75
C ALA A 542 31.07 26.28 -7.36
N PHE A 543 30.15 26.23 -8.33
CA PHE A 543 28.72 26.51 -8.13
C PHE A 543 27.93 25.37 -7.50
N ALA A 544 28.49 24.16 -7.35
CA ALA A 544 27.85 23.05 -6.64
C ALA A 544 27.38 23.43 -5.22
N GLY A 545 28.11 24.31 -4.52
CA GLY A 545 27.75 24.82 -3.21
C GLY A 545 26.53 25.77 -3.17
N ALA A 546 26.01 26.18 -4.33
CA ALA A 546 24.77 26.96 -4.43
C ALA A 546 23.50 26.10 -4.31
N PHE A 547 23.64 24.77 -4.23
CA PHE A 547 22.54 23.81 -4.16
C PHE A 547 22.64 22.93 -2.91
N THR A 548 21.51 22.72 -2.23
CA THR A 548 21.36 21.75 -1.12
C THR A 548 20.38 20.67 -1.51
N HIS A 549 20.73 19.41 -1.23
CA HIS A 549 20.00 18.24 -1.70
C HIS A 549 19.87 17.17 -0.61
N VAL A 550 18.93 16.24 -0.85
CA VAL A 550 18.79 14.98 -0.12
C VAL A 550 18.65 13.85 -1.15
N ASN A 551 19.28 12.72 -0.87
CA ASN A 551 19.69 11.73 -1.88
C ASN A 551 18.67 10.61 -2.17
N GLY A 552 17.53 10.61 -1.50
CA GLY A 552 16.66 9.44 -1.41
C GLY A 552 17.26 8.28 -0.61
N ALA A 553 16.52 7.18 -0.48
CA ALA A 553 16.93 6.01 0.31
C ALA A 553 17.86 5.05 -0.45
N ASP A 554 17.83 5.07 -1.77
CA ASP A 554 18.61 4.24 -2.69
C ASP A 554 19.97 4.87 -3.06
N GLY A 555 20.01 6.19 -3.31
CA GLY A 555 21.21 7.04 -3.30
C GLY A 555 21.52 7.77 -4.60
N ALA A 556 21.29 9.09 -4.61
CA ALA A 556 21.40 9.92 -5.81
C ALA A 556 22.77 10.44 -6.28
N SER A 557 22.76 10.85 -7.55
CA SER A 557 23.81 11.56 -8.30
C SER A 557 23.31 12.94 -8.77
N ILE A 558 24.22 13.89 -9.04
CA ILE A 558 23.84 15.23 -9.54
C ILE A 558 24.54 15.52 -10.86
N SER A 559 23.76 16.03 -11.82
CA SER A 559 24.23 16.58 -13.09
C SER A 559 24.02 18.09 -13.15
N TYR A 560 24.89 18.79 -13.88
CA TYR A 560 24.85 20.24 -14.05
C TYR A 560 24.74 20.60 -15.53
N GLY A 561 23.88 21.57 -15.86
CA GLY A 561 23.68 22.03 -17.23
C GLY A 561 23.41 23.53 -17.31
N LEU A 562 23.98 24.17 -18.33
CA LEU A 562 23.69 25.56 -18.67
C LEU A 562 22.55 25.66 -19.68
N SER A 563 21.80 26.76 -19.60
CA SER A 563 20.75 27.10 -20.56
C SER A 563 20.66 28.62 -20.78
N VAL A 564 20.11 29.02 -21.93
CA VAL A 564 19.83 30.44 -22.26
C VAL A 564 18.33 30.65 -22.39
N SER A 565 17.84 31.84 -22.02
CA SER A 565 16.40 32.17 -22.05
C SER A 565 15.78 32.10 -23.46
N ALA A 566 16.57 32.42 -24.50
CA ALA A 566 16.30 32.05 -25.88
C ALA A 566 17.61 31.94 -26.67
N SER A 567 17.64 31.11 -27.73
CA SER A 567 18.80 31.05 -28.63
C SER A 567 18.93 32.34 -29.45
N GLY A 568 20.07 33.00 -29.36
CA GLY A 568 20.28 34.33 -29.94
C GLY A 568 19.56 35.44 -29.16
N VAL A 569 19.44 35.32 -27.84
CA VAL A 569 18.97 36.41 -26.96
C VAL A 569 20.08 37.45 -26.80
N ASP A 570 19.71 38.73 -26.80
CA ASP A 570 20.63 39.85 -26.54
C ASP A 570 21.10 39.82 -25.08
N SER A 571 22.41 39.91 -24.85
CA SER A 571 23.00 39.91 -23.50
C SER A 571 22.81 41.24 -22.75
N GLY A 572 22.66 42.34 -23.49
CA GLY A 572 22.82 43.72 -23.01
C GLY A 572 24.24 44.29 -23.16
N LEU A 573 25.22 43.46 -23.55
CA LEU A 573 26.60 43.86 -23.82
C LEU A 573 26.82 44.19 -25.31
N ILE A 574 27.82 45.02 -25.57
CA ILE A 574 28.23 45.47 -26.90
C ILE A 574 29.72 45.18 -27.08
N ASP A 575 30.10 44.60 -28.22
CA ASP A 575 31.50 44.39 -28.60
C ASP A 575 32.18 45.75 -28.84
N SER A 576 33.18 46.09 -28.01
CA SER A 576 33.76 47.44 -27.96
C SER A 576 34.48 47.83 -29.25
N LEU A 577 35.06 46.86 -29.97
CA LEU A 577 35.76 47.10 -31.24
C LEU A 577 34.82 47.38 -32.43
N THR A 578 33.62 46.78 -32.45
CA THR A 578 32.70 46.85 -33.61
C THR A 578 31.44 47.68 -33.37
N GLY A 579 31.04 47.88 -32.11
CA GLY A 579 29.75 48.46 -31.74
C GLY A 579 28.55 47.55 -32.01
N ASN A 580 28.76 46.25 -32.24
CA ASN A 580 27.70 45.26 -32.43
C ASN A 580 27.19 44.72 -31.09
N HIS A 581 25.90 44.37 -31.02
CA HIS A 581 25.31 43.69 -29.86
C HIS A 581 25.84 42.26 -29.73
N VAL A 582 26.01 41.80 -28.49
CA VAL A 582 26.48 40.45 -28.13
C VAL A 582 25.29 39.55 -27.79
N PHE A 583 25.14 38.44 -28.52
CA PHE A 583 24.00 37.51 -28.41
C PHE A 583 24.43 36.14 -27.87
N LEU A 584 23.58 35.53 -27.04
CA LEU A 584 23.88 34.27 -26.33
C LEU A 584 23.28 33.05 -27.04
N PHE A 585 24.08 32.01 -27.22
CA PHE A 585 23.70 30.73 -27.83
C PHE A 585 24.12 29.57 -26.92
N LEU A 586 23.35 28.48 -26.91
CA LEU A 586 23.76 27.23 -26.24
C LEU A 586 24.39 26.28 -27.27
N GLU A 587 25.71 26.15 -27.24
CA GLU A 587 26.51 25.34 -28.17
C GLU A 587 27.19 24.18 -27.42
N SER A 588 26.79 22.94 -27.72
CA SER A 588 27.39 21.73 -27.13
C SER A 588 27.38 21.65 -25.58
N GLY A 589 26.49 22.39 -24.91
CA GLY A 589 26.38 22.46 -23.44
C GLY A 589 27.07 23.68 -22.81
N ALA A 590 27.84 24.45 -23.58
CA ALA A 590 28.38 25.75 -23.17
C ALA A 590 27.50 26.89 -23.70
N VAL A 591 27.42 28.00 -22.96
CA VAL A 591 26.85 29.25 -23.48
C VAL A 591 27.95 30.03 -24.18
N VAL A 592 27.79 30.28 -25.47
CA VAL A 592 28.71 31.04 -26.30
C VAL A 592 28.05 32.37 -26.64
N ALA A 593 28.75 33.46 -26.34
CA ALA A 593 28.36 34.82 -26.68
C ALA A 593 29.04 35.24 -27.99
N ARG A 594 28.27 35.85 -28.91
CA ARG A 594 28.75 36.23 -30.26
C ARG A 594 28.24 37.61 -30.70
N GLU A 595 29.10 38.40 -31.31
CA GLU A 595 28.76 39.73 -31.84
C GLU A 595 28.04 39.68 -33.18
N GLY A 596 27.11 40.61 -33.37
CA GLY A 596 26.63 40.96 -34.71
C GLY A 596 25.54 42.02 -34.71
N ALA A 597 25.29 42.65 -35.86
CA ALA A 597 24.23 43.65 -36.00
C ALA A 597 22.79 43.08 -35.79
N THR A 598 22.63 41.76 -35.73
CA THR A 598 21.41 41.03 -35.32
C THR A 598 21.80 39.64 -34.81
N SER A 599 20.95 38.98 -34.02
CA SER A 599 21.15 37.60 -33.58
C SER A 599 21.36 36.58 -34.73
N VAL A 600 20.78 36.84 -35.91
CA VAL A 600 20.97 36.00 -37.10
C VAL A 600 22.37 36.15 -37.71
N ALA A 601 23.00 37.33 -37.58
CA ALA A 601 24.40 37.53 -37.97
C ALA A 601 25.35 36.95 -36.91
N ALA A 602 25.03 37.18 -35.63
CA ALA A 602 25.80 36.70 -34.49
C ALA A 602 25.97 35.18 -34.44
N ALA A 603 25.02 34.39 -34.95
CA ALA A 603 25.15 32.94 -35.08
C ALA A 603 26.36 32.47 -35.94
N THR A 604 27.05 33.38 -36.64
CA THR A 604 28.35 33.15 -37.30
C THR A 604 29.37 34.27 -37.03
N GLY A 605 29.13 35.09 -36.00
CA GLY A 605 30.00 36.17 -35.58
C GLY A 605 31.25 35.69 -34.86
N SER A 606 31.98 36.64 -34.29
CA SER A 606 33.09 36.38 -33.37
C SER A 606 32.59 35.65 -32.10
N ILE A 607 33.50 35.33 -31.16
CA ILE A 607 33.13 34.93 -29.79
C ILE A 607 33.70 36.01 -28.88
N GLU A 608 32.90 36.57 -27.98
CA GLU A 608 33.38 37.54 -27.00
C GLU A 608 33.62 36.88 -25.66
N PHE A 609 32.74 35.97 -25.25
CA PHE A 609 32.97 35.10 -24.10
C PHE A 609 32.25 33.74 -24.24
N THR A 610 32.69 32.78 -23.43
CA THR A 610 32.06 31.47 -23.26
C THR A 610 31.89 31.16 -21.77
N LEU A 611 30.72 30.64 -21.39
CA LEU A 611 30.46 30.02 -20.08
C LEU A 611 30.28 28.51 -20.28
N SER A 612 30.96 27.70 -19.48
CA SER A 612 30.85 26.23 -19.54
C SER A 612 30.77 25.64 -18.14
N VAL A 613 30.15 24.47 -17.97
CA VAL A 613 30.06 23.79 -16.67
C VAL A 613 30.59 22.35 -16.78
N ASP A 614 31.31 21.90 -15.76
CA ASP A 614 31.79 20.52 -15.67
C ASP A 614 30.84 19.61 -14.85
N GLY A 615 31.10 18.30 -14.88
CA GLY A 615 30.31 17.31 -14.14
C GLY A 615 30.43 17.39 -12.61
N SER A 616 31.23 18.31 -12.07
CA SER A 616 31.34 18.60 -10.63
C SER A 616 30.63 19.91 -10.24
N GLY A 617 30.01 20.61 -11.20
CA GLY A 617 29.38 21.92 -10.97
C GLY A 617 30.38 23.08 -10.89
N ASN A 618 31.59 22.93 -11.40
CA ASN A 618 32.49 24.07 -11.63
C ASN A 618 32.05 24.78 -12.91
N VAL A 619 31.79 26.09 -12.85
CA VAL A 619 31.52 26.91 -14.05
C VAL A 619 32.79 27.68 -14.41
N THR A 620 33.22 27.57 -15.66
CA THR A 620 34.33 28.36 -16.23
C THR A 620 33.75 29.48 -17.10
N ALA A 621 34.18 30.71 -16.83
CA ALA A 621 34.06 31.82 -17.78
C ALA A 621 35.37 32.00 -18.55
N THR A 622 35.27 32.27 -19.85
CA THR A 622 36.41 32.58 -20.73
C THR A 622 36.06 33.79 -21.57
N LEU A 623 36.93 34.79 -21.61
CA LEU A 623 36.81 36.05 -22.33
C LEU A 623 37.80 36.05 -23.52
N ASP A 624 37.26 36.25 -24.72
CA ASP A 624 38.00 36.24 -25.99
C ASP A 624 38.12 37.65 -26.62
N ARG A 625 37.21 38.59 -26.27
CA ARG A 625 37.14 39.95 -26.81
C ARG A 625 36.59 40.95 -25.78
N SER A 626 36.80 42.24 -26.05
CA SER A 626 36.36 43.36 -25.22
C SER A 626 34.89 43.74 -25.39
N VAL A 627 34.20 44.00 -24.28
CA VAL A 627 32.75 44.26 -24.21
C VAL A 627 32.37 45.32 -23.17
N HIS A 628 31.53 46.27 -23.57
CA HIS A 628 31.00 47.33 -22.70
C HIS A 628 29.47 47.27 -22.59
N GLN A 629 28.89 48.07 -21.71
CA GLN A 629 27.45 48.31 -21.63
C GLN A 629 27.03 49.62 -22.31
N ASN A 630 25.77 49.73 -22.73
CA ASN A 630 25.20 50.93 -23.32
C ASN A 630 24.86 52.02 -22.27
N SER A 631 25.75 52.20 -21.28
CA SER A 631 25.72 53.21 -20.22
C SER A 631 26.68 54.36 -20.57
N PRO A 632 26.34 55.62 -20.26
CA PRO A 632 27.30 56.71 -20.33
C PRO A 632 28.37 56.53 -19.24
N ASP A 633 29.58 56.18 -19.66
CA ASP A 633 30.73 55.94 -18.81
C ASP A 633 31.10 57.13 -17.90
N SER A 634 31.70 56.80 -16.76
CA SER A 634 32.29 57.71 -15.79
C SER A 634 33.61 58.26 -16.35
N GLN A 635 33.74 59.59 -16.46
CA GLN A 635 34.92 60.29 -17.05
C GLN A 635 36.26 60.10 -16.31
N VAL A 636 36.34 59.14 -15.38
CA VAL A 636 37.52 58.80 -14.56
C VAL A 636 37.60 57.29 -14.22
N ASP A 637 36.80 56.42 -14.84
CA ASP A 637 36.96 54.97 -14.65
C ASP A 637 38.10 54.40 -15.52
N ALA A 638 38.57 53.22 -15.12
CA ALA A 638 39.63 52.46 -15.79
C ALA A 638 39.50 50.94 -15.53
N ASN A 639 38.44 50.46 -14.87
CA ASN A 639 38.12 49.02 -14.76
C ASN A 639 36.62 48.79 -14.40
N GLU A 640 35.67 49.32 -15.19
CA GLU A 640 34.23 49.20 -14.88
C GLU A 640 33.79 47.72 -14.90
N ALA A 641 32.97 47.32 -13.93
CA ALA A 641 32.41 45.97 -13.85
C ALA A 641 31.09 45.88 -14.63
N VAL A 642 31.10 45.25 -15.80
CA VAL A 642 29.90 44.96 -16.59
C VAL A 642 29.39 43.53 -16.35
N SER A 643 28.07 43.36 -16.43
CA SER A 643 27.39 42.06 -16.20
C SER A 643 26.30 41.81 -17.23
N LEU A 644 25.90 40.55 -17.37
CA LEU A 644 24.81 40.17 -18.26
C LEU A 644 23.46 40.61 -17.66
N THR A 645 22.47 40.86 -18.52
CA THR A 645 21.10 41.06 -18.06
C THR A 645 20.63 39.82 -17.30
N SER A 646 19.94 40.01 -16.17
CA SER A 646 19.47 38.90 -15.33
C SER A 646 18.37 38.06 -16.00
N GLY A 647 18.36 36.77 -15.66
CA GLY A 647 17.45 35.76 -16.21
C GLY A 647 17.80 35.31 -17.63
N LEU A 648 18.99 35.66 -18.15
CA LEU A 648 19.42 35.26 -19.50
C LEU A 648 20.17 33.94 -19.55
N VAL A 649 20.96 33.62 -18.52
CA VAL A 649 21.73 32.38 -18.41
C VAL A 649 21.37 31.68 -17.11
N THR A 650 20.98 30.42 -17.19
CA THR A 650 20.58 29.64 -16.02
C THR A 650 21.45 28.41 -15.89
N LEU A 651 22.08 28.23 -14.72
CA LEU A 651 22.67 26.96 -14.29
C LEU A 651 21.60 26.15 -13.58
N THR A 652 21.33 24.94 -14.08
CA THR A 652 20.45 23.96 -13.46
C THR A 652 21.29 22.81 -12.92
N ALA A 653 21.04 22.45 -11.66
CA ALA A 653 21.47 21.20 -11.06
C ALA A 653 20.26 20.25 -11.01
N THR A 654 20.39 19.07 -11.63
CA THR A 654 19.40 18.00 -11.58
C THR A 654 19.95 16.86 -10.76
N ILE A 655 19.27 16.51 -9.66
CA ILE A 655 19.53 15.30 -8.89
C ILE A 655 18.72 14.15 -9.50
N THR A 656 19.33 12.96 -9.60
CA THR A 656 18.71 11.73 -10.11
C THR A 656 19.32 10.54 -9.40
N ASP A 657 18.48 9.60 -8.99
CA ASP A 657 18.80 8.43 -8.19
C ASP A 657 18.94 7.13 -9.02
N GLY A 658 18.76 5.98 -8.37
CA GLY A 658 19.07 4.64 -8.87
C GLY A 658 17.97 4.02 -9.72
N ASP A 659 16.70 4.25 -9.37
CA ASP A 659 15.54 3.92 -10.20
C ASP A 659 15.23 5.01 -11.23
N GLY A 660 15.49 6.27 -10.91
CA GLY A 660 15.62 7.37 -11.86
C GLY A 660 14.64 8.51 -11.66
N ASP A 661 14.00 8.59 -10.49
CA ASP A 661 13.25 9.76 -10.09
C ASP A 661 14.18 10.98 -9.96
N HIS A 662 13.65 12.19 -10.14
CA HIS A 662 14.53 13.37 -10.23
C HIS A 662 13.90 14.70 -9.87
N GLN A 663 14.76 15.59 -9.37
CA GLN A 663 14.38 16.97 -9.09
C GLN A 663 15.44 17.94 -9.63
N ALA A 664 15.01 19.13 -10.04
CA ALA A 664 15.88 20.15 -10.61
C ALA A 664 15.74 21.48 -9.88
N ALA A 665 16.88 22.08 -9.52
CA ALA A 665 16.97 23.43 -8.99
C ALA A 665 17.85 24.29 -9.89
N SER A 666 17.56 25.59 -9.96
CA SER A 666 18.20 26.49 -10.89
C SER A 666 18.61 27.81 -10.25
N ILE A 667 19.71 28.39 -10.73
CA ILE A 667 20.17 29.74 -10.41
C ILE A 667 20.41 30.54 -11.69
N ASP A 668 20.13 31.84 -11.64
CA ASP A 668 20.54 32.79 -12.67
C ASP A 668 22.03 33.08 -12.54
N LEU A 669 22.78 32.95 -13.63
CA LEU A 669 24.19 33.33 -13.70
C LEU A 669 24.39 34.78 -14.19
N GLY A 670 23.35 35.46 -14.67
CA GLY A 670 23.50 36.77 -15.32
C GLY A 670 24.16 37.82 -14.42
N SER A 671 23.72 37.93 -13.17
CA SER A 671 24.33 38.78 -12.14
C SER A 671 25.51 38.14 -11.39
N HIS A 672 25.97 36.96 -11.83
CA HIS A 672 27.11 36.23 -11.27
C HIS A 672 28.31 36.16 -12.23
N VAL A 673 28.22 36.85 -13.38
CA VAL A 673 29.35 37.08 -14.30
C VAL A 673 29.67 38.58 -14.30
N SER A 674 30.90 38.91 -13.91
CA SER A 674 31.51 40.23 -14.00
C SER A 674 32.61 40.17 -15.07
N ILE A 675 32.56 41.11 -16.01
CA ILE A 675 33.62 41.38 -16.97
C ILE A 675 34.13 42.77 -16.65
N HIS A 676 35.44 42.95 -16.50
CA HIS A 676 36.03 44.25 -16.20
C HIS A 676 36.58 44.91 -17.48
N ASP A 677 36.00 46.05 -17.85
CA ASP A 677 36.26 46.85 -19.05
C ASP A 677 37.40 47.85 -18.78
N ASP A 678 38.52 47.75 -19.52
CA ASP A 678 39.80 48.37 -19.16
C ASP A 678 40.00 49.78 -19.75
N GLY A 679 39.26 50.73 -19.21
CA GLY A 679 39.16 52.12 -19.70
C GLY A 679 40.50 52.88 -19.91
N PRO A 680 40.51 53.87 -20.82
CA PRO A 680 41.74 54.50 -21.32
C PRO A 680 42.46 55.38 -20.29
N THR A 681 43.78 55.27 -20.22
CA THR A 681 44.64 56.04 -19.29
C THR A 681 45.84 56.71 -19.96
N ILE A 682 46.38 57.75 -19.33
CA ILE A 682 47.62 58.43 -19.75
C ILE A 682 48.64 58.30 -18.62
N THR A 683 49.72 57.54 -18.86
CA THR A 683 50.69 57.20 -17.81
C THR A 683 51.90 58.14 -17.74
N ALA A 684 52.24 58.81 -18.85
CA ALA A 684 53.30 59.82 -18.90
C ALA A 684 53.11 60.80 -20.06
N ILE A 685 53.58 62.04 -19.88
CA ILE A 685 53.73 63.05 -20.93
C ILE A 685 55.12 63.69 -20.75
N GLN A 686 55.91 63.77 -21.82
CA GLN A 686 57.20 64.47 -21.85
C GLN A 686 56.97 65.98 -21.85
N ASN A 687 57.81 66.77 -21.17
CA ASN A 687 57.83 68.23 -21.35
C ASN A 687 58.52 68.62 -22.66
N LEU A 688 58.06 69.70 -23.30
CA LEU A 688 58.65 70.27 -24.52
C LEU A 688 59.15 71.70 -24.26
N ILE A 689 60.22 72.12 -24.96
CA ILE A 689 60.83 73.44 -24.80
C ILE A 689 60.88 74.15 -26.14
N MET A 690 59.81 74.87 -26.45
CA MET A 690 59.72 75.63 -27.70
C MET A 690 60.70 76.80 -27.72
N PRO A 691 61.51 76.96 -28.80
CA PRO A 691 62.23 78.20 -29.04
C PRO A 691 61.24 79.33 -29.32
N ASN A 692 61.48 80.52 -28.76
CA ASN A 692 60.65 81.71 -28.96
C ASN A 692 60.94 82.33 -30.35
N ILE A 693 60.50 81.68 -31.42
CA ILE A 693 60.72 82.09 -32.82
C ILE A 693 59.46 81.75 -33.65
N ASP A 694 59.04 82.67 -34.51
CA ASP A 694 57.96 82.44 -35.50
C ASP A 694 58.25 81.21 -36.40
N ASN A 695 57.20 80.46 -36.73
CA ASN A 695 57.22 79.26 -37.59
C ASN A 695 58.28 78.23 -37.14
N THR A 696 58.23 77.79 -35.88
CA THR A 696 59.06 76.69 -35.36
C THR A 696 58.23 75.51 -34.88
N VAL A 697 58.72 74.28 -35.09
CA VAL A 697 58.03 73.04 -34.68
C VAL A 697 58.98 72.22 -33.82
N ASP A 698 58.50 71.74 -32.67
CA ASP A 698 59.23 70.75 -31.87
C ASP A 698 58.34 69.58 -31.41
N HIS A 699 58.95 68.46 -31.03
CA HIS A 699 58.28 67.16 -30.89
C HIS A 699 58.52 66.51 -29.52
N GLY A 700 57.45 66.05 -28.88
CA GLY A 700 57.50 65.32 -27.62
C GLY A 700 56.88 63.92 -27.72
N THR A 701 57.03 63.14 -26.65
CA THR A 701 56.37 61.84 -26.50
C THR A 701 55.38 61.84 -25.34
N TRP A 702 54.38 60.96 -25.43
CA TRP A 702 53.41 60.68 -24.36
C TRP A 702 53.06 59.18 -24.41
N VAL A 703 52.51 58.65 -23.32
CA VAL A 703 52.20 57.23 -23.18
C VAL A 703 50.71 57.06 -22.91
N PRO A 704 49.87 57.11 -23.97
CA PRO A 704 48.49 56.66 -23.89
C PRO A 704 48.42 55.13 -23.78
N VAL A 705 47.42 54.66 -23.08
CA VAL A 705 46.97 53.26 -23.01
C VAL A 705 45.47 53.31 -23.25
N PHE A 706 44.97 52.64 -24.30
CA PHE A 706 43.60 52.87 -24.77
C PHE A 706 42.55 51.85 -24.30
N GLY A 707 42.98 50.76 -23.65
CA GLY A 707 42.14 49.59 -23.40
C GLY A 707 42.34 48.50 -24.45
N ALA A 708 41.70 47.35 -24.27
CA ALA A 708 41.81 46.18 -25.12
C ALA A 708 41.11 46.33 -26.49
N ASP A 709 40.13 47.22 -26.60
CA ASP A 709 39.46 47.61 -27.84
C ASP A 709 40.33 48.56 -28.69
N GLY A 710 41.04 49.47 -28.05
CA GLY A 710 41.99 50.40 -28.63
C GLY A 710 41.42 51.79 -28.94
N PRO A 711 42.19 52.67 -29.62
CA PRO A 711 41.80 54.07 -29.78
C PRO A 711 40.55 54.25 -30.65
N SER A 712 39.47 54.75 -30.04
CA SER A 712 38.22 55.16 -30.70
C SER A 712 38.42 55.85 -32.05
N ALA A 713 37.80 55.28 -33.09
CA ALA A 713 37.89 55.77 -34.47
C ALA A 713 37.33 57.20 -34.68
N THR A 714 36.53 57.71 -33.74
CA THR A 714 35.87 59.03 -33.83
C THR A 714 36.35 60.07 -32.82
N SER A 715 36.99 59.65 -31.72
CA SER A 715 37.31 60.58 -30.61
C SER A 715 38.36 60.08 -29.61
N ALA A 716 39.36 59.29 -30.03
CA ALA A 716 40.35 58.71 -29.10
C ALA A 716 41.20 59.72 -28.31
N VAL A 717 41.43 60.92 -28.86
CA VAL A 717 42.33 61.92 -28.24
C VAL A 717 41.70 63.30 -28.36
N SER A 718 41.61 64.01 -27.24
CA SER A 718 41.29 65.44 -27.23
C SER A 718 42.42 66.22 -26.56
N VAL A 719 42.62 67.46 -26.99
CA VAL A 719 43.62 68.38 -26.45
C VAL A 719 42.87 69.58 -25.88
N LEU A 720 43.13 69.93 -24.62
CA LEU A 720 42.49 71.04 -23.91
C LEU A 720 43.51 71.77 -23.04
N MET A 721 43.29 73.07 -22.79
CA MET A 721 44.14 73.83 -21.88
C MET A 721 44.03 73.34 -20.44
N GLY A 722 45.14 72.79 -19.94
CA GLY A 722 45.27 72.23 -18.59
C GLY A 722 45.46 73.28 -17.49
N THR A 723 45.87 72.82 -16.30
CA THR A 723 46.11 73.71 -15.16
C THR A 723 47.26 74.68 -15.42
N PRO A 724 47.11 75.98 -15.09
CA PRO A 724 48.14 76.97 -15.38
C PRO A 724 49.43 76.77 -14.57
N PRO A 725 50.62 77.01 -15.16
CA PRO A 725 51.89 77.01 -14.44
C PRO A 725 51.90 77.99 -13.27
N ALA A 726 52.53 77.61 -12.15
CA ALA A 726 52.53 78.39 -10.91
C ALA A 726 53.01 79.85 -11.13
N GLY A 727 52.14 80.82 -10.79
CA GLY A 727 52.37 82.25 -11.02
C GLY A 727 51.73 82.81 -12.31
N THR A 728 51.09 81.96 -13.10
CA THR A 728 50.24 82.30 -14.24
C THR A 728 48.79 81.94 -13.93
N THR A 729 47.83 82.62 -14.56
CA THR A 729 46.41 82.27 -14.59
C THR A 729 46.00 82.08 -16.05
N TYR A 730 45.29 80.99 -16.34
CA TYR A 730 44.52 80.83 -17.57
C TYR A 730 43.04 81.00 -17.22
N THR A 731 42.33 81.85 -17.94
CA THR A 731 40.86 81.96 -17.87
C THR A 731 40.30 81.58 -19.24
N VAL A 732 39.72 80.39 -19.33
CA VAL A 732 39.10 79.88 -20.56
C VAL A 732 37.62 80.26 -20.55
N THR A 733 37.16 80.93 -21.61
CA THR A 733 35.79 81.42 -21.76
C THR A 733 35.21 80.92 -23.07
N ASP A 734 34.11 80.17 -23.02
CA ASP A 734 33.32 79.84 -24.21
C ASP A 734 32.82 81.11 -24.91
N THR A 735 33.13 81.26 -26.21
CA THR A 735 32.71 82.42 -27.01
C THR A 735 31.28 82.33 -27.53
N LEU A 736 30.64 81.16 -27.40
CA LEU A 736 29.39 80.76 -28.07
C LEU A 736 29.46 80.88 -29.60
N THR A 737 30.66 80.79 -30.17
CA THR A 737 30.89 80.77 -31.62
C THR A 737 31.51 79.43 -32.06
N ASN A 738 31.32 79.07 -33.33
CA ASN A 738 31.80 77.81 -33.88
C ASN A 738 32.63 78.09 -35.14
N VAL A 739 33.80 77.46 -35.23
CA VAL A 739 34.75 77.57 -36.34
C VAL A 739 34.91 76.19 -36.98
N SER A 740 34.66 76.08 -38.28
CA SER A 740 34.66 74.82 -39.06
C SER A 740 33.72 73.69 -38.61
N GLY A 741 33.10 73.80 -37.43
CA GLY A 741 32.31 72.74 -36.78
C GLY A 741 32.65 72.56 -35.28
N HIS A 742 33.70 73.22 -34.80
CA HIS A 742 34.25 73.11 -33.44
C HIS A 742 33.89 74.35 -32.63
N GLU A 743 33.69 74.18 -31.33
CA GLU A 743 33.44 75.27 -30.40
C GLU A 743 34.73 76.06 -30.09
N LEU A 744 34.63 77.39 -30.05
CA LEU A 744 35.78 78.28 -29.90
C LEU A 744 35.83 78.88 -28.49
N PHE A 745 37.00 78.80 -27.87
CA PHE A 745 37.27 79.34 -26.54
C PHE A 745 38.24 80.53 -26.61
N GLU A 746 37.94 81.57 -25.83
CA GLU A 746 38.82 82.71 -25.56
C GLU A 746 39.67 82.38 -24.31
N VAL A 747 41.00 82.41 -24.46
CA VAL A 747 41.95 82.05 -23.41
C VAL A 747 42.74 83.28 -22.97
N ASP A 748 42.34 83.84 -21.83
CA ASP A 748 43.04 84.93 -21.17
C ASP A 748 44.22 84.40 -20.35
N VAL A 749 45.44 84.69 -20.78
CA VAL A 749 46.69 84.36 -20.09
C VAL A 749 47.19 85.59 -19.33
N SER A 750 47.38 85.47 -18.02
CA SER A 750 47.91 86.56 -17.19
C SER A 750 48.92 86.10 -16.14
N SER A 751 49.97 86.88 -15.94
CA SER A 751 50.99 86.70 -14.90
C SER A 751 51.40 88.04 -14.31
N SER A 752 52.40 88.06 -13.43
CA SER A 752 52.94 89.30 -12.86
C SER A 752 53.73 90.17 -13.85
N THR A 753 54.06 89.66 -15.05
CA THR A 753 54.89 90.36 -16.05
C THR A 753 54.37 90.29 -17.49
N LEU A 754 53.36 89.46 -17.77
CA LEU A 754 52.83 89.21 -19.11
C LEU A 754 51.30 89.08 -19.05
N SER A 755 50.60 89.61 -20.05
CA SER A 755 49.16 89.42 -20.22
C SER A 755 48.83 89.44 -21.71
N TYR A 756 48.15 88.41 -22.21
CA TYR A 756 47.67 88.30 -23.57
C TYR A 756 46.43 87.40 -23.64
N THR A 757 45.67 87.54 -24.71
CA THR A 757 44.49 86.71 -25.01
C THR A 757 44.75 86.00 -26.33
N PHE A 758 44.36 84.73 -26.44
CA PHE A 758 44.33 83.99 -27.70
C PHE A 758 43.02 83.20 -27.80
N TYR A 759 42.72 82.66 -28.98
CA TYR A 759 41.48 81.93 -29.24
C TYR A 759 41.81 80.52 -29.72
N GLU A 760 41.19 79.49 -29.14
CA GLU A 760 41.49 78.09 -29.47
C GLU A 760 40.23 77.28 -29.78
N TYR A 761 40.38 76.29 -30.66
CA TYR A 761 39.44 75.17 -30.78
C TYR A 761 40.23 73.87 -30.98
N SER A 762 39.58 72.73 -30.70
CA SER A 762 40.16 71.41 -30.86
C SER A 762 39.32 70.51 -31.77
N ASP A 763 40.00 69.65 -32.52
CA ASP A 763 39.44 68.62 -33.40
C ASP A 763 40.05 67.24 -33.06
N TYR A 764 39.40 66.16 -33.48
CA TYR A 764 40.01 64.84 -33.59
C TYR A 764 39.95 64.40 -35.05
N ASN A 765 41.11 64.46 -35.70
CA ASN A 765 41.23 64.21 -37.13
C ASN A 765 41.18 62.69 -37.39
N THR A 766 39.97 62.20 -37.64
CA THR A 766 39.62 60.78 -37.88
C THR A 766 40.36 60.10 -39.04
N LEU A 767 41.11 60.84 -39.88
CA LEU A 767 41.93 60.28 -40.95
C LEU A 767 43.37 59.96 -40.52
N THR A 768 43.83 60.57 -39.41
CA THR A 768 45.21 60.44 -38.87
C THR A 768 45.25 60.01 -37.40
N ASN A 769 44.09 59.85 -36.76
CA ASN A 769 43.92 59.36 -35.39
C ASN A 769 44.76 60.15 -34.37
N ASN A 770 44.58 61.46 -34.41
CA ASN A 770 45.28 62.45 -33.62
C ASN A 770 44.30 63.54 -33.13
N GLY A 771 44.48 64.00 -31.89
CA GLY A 771 43.84 65.22 -31.39
C GLY A 771 44.64 66.42 -31.87
N GLU A 772 43.97 67.42 -32.44
CA GLU A 772 44.57 68.64 -32.98
C GLU A 772 43.96 69.85 -32.26
N MET A 773 44.79 70.81 -31.85
CA MET A 773 44.39 72.08 -31.22
C MET A 773 44.97 73.23 -32.04
N PHE A 774 44.11 74.16 -32.46
CA PHE A 774 44.47 75.31 -33.28
C PHE A 774 44.22 76.60 -32.50
N ALA A 775 45.29 77.33 -32.19
CA ALA A 775 45.25 78.59 -31.46
C ALA A 775 45.55 79.79 -32.38
N PHE A 776 44.87 80.92 -32.16
CA PHE A 776 44.91 82.11 -33.01
C PHE A 776 45.08 83.39 -32.17
N THR A 777 45.78 84.41 -32.71
CA THR A 777 45.96 85.69 -32.00
C THR A 777 44.75 86.63 -32.08
N ASP A 778 43.73 86.26 -32.88
CA ASP A 778 42.55 87.08 -33.14
C ASP A 778 41.25 86.24 -33.29
N LEU A 779 40.13 86.80 -32.81
CA LEU A 779 38.77 86.23 -32.85
C LEU A 779 38.20 86.03 -34.28
N ALA A 780 38.89 86.51 -35.32
CA ALA A 780 38.53 86.24 -36.71
C ALA A 780 39.37 85.12 -37.33
N HIS A 781 40.26 84.49 -36.56
CA HIS A 781 41.12 83.35 -36.96
C HIS A 781 42.00 83.67 -38.16
N THR A 782 42.40 84.94 -38.31
CA THR A 782 43.21 85.40 -39.45
C THR A 782 44.71 85.22 -39.26
N THR A 783 45.14 84.99 -38.01
CA THR A 783 46.53 84.77 -37.61
C THR A 783 46.62 83.57 -36.66
N SER A 784 47.20 82.46 -37.14
CA SER A 784 47.57 81.34 -36.27
C SER A 784 48.61 81.81 -35.25
N PHE A 785 48.53 81.26 -34.04
CA PHE A 785 49.44 81.48 -32.92
C PHE A 785 50.28 80.23 -32.68
N PHE A 786 49.61 79.09 -32.49
CA PHE A 786 50.24 77.77 -32.44
C PHE A 786 49.27 76.65 -32.84
N GLU A 787 49.83 75.54 -33.29
CA GLU A 787 49.11 74.27 -33.49
C GLU A 787 49.73 73.19 -32.59
N LEU A 788 48.91 72.43 -31.86
CA LEU A 788 49.35 71.29 -31.04
C LEU A 788 48.65 70.02 -31.52
N LEU A 789 49.44 69.04 -31.95
CA LEU A 789 48.97 67.79 -32.56
C LEU A 789 49.45 66.61 -31.71
N ALA A 790 48.53 65.79 -31.19
CA ALA A 790 48.79 64.65 -30.32
C ALA A 790 48.28 63.34 -30.96
N ASN A 791 49.22 62.48 -31.37
CA ASN A 791 48.94 61.23 -32.08
C ASN A 791 48.66 60.10 -31.08
N THR A 792 47.68 59.24 -31.37
CA THR A 792 47.45 57.98 -30.64
C THR A 792 48.71 57.11 -30.51
N GLY A 793 49.64 57.18 -31.46
CA GLY A 793 50.94 56.49 -31.42
C GLY A 793 51.97 57.00 -30.39
N GLY A 794 51.57 57.81 -29.40
CA GLY A 794 52.46 58.25 -28.32
C GLY A 794 53.46 59.35 -28.67
N THR A 795 53.20 60.11 -29.74
CA THR A 795 53.98 61.28 -30.15
C THR A 795 53.10 62.52 -30.23
N TYR A 796 53.64 63.69 -29.87
CA TYR A 796 52.99 64.97 -30.11
C TYR A 796 53.96 65.99 -30.70
N SER A 797 53.44 67.03 -31.35
CA SER A 797 54.22 68.14 -31.90
C SER A 797 53.54 69.47 -31.64
N PHE A 798 54.31 70.46 -31.20
CA PHE A 798 53.86 71.84 -31.02
C PHE A 798 54.52 72.70 -32.10
N HIS A 799 53.72 73.38 -32.90
CA HIS A 799 54.13 74.34 -33.91
C HIS A 799 53.81 75.75 -33.39
N LEU A 800 54.81 76.56 -33.09
CA LEU A 800 54.65 77.98 -32.80
C LEU A 800 54.67 78.76 -34.12
N ASP A 801 53.50 79.12 -34.65
CA ASP A 801 53.38 79.91 -35.89
C ASP A 801 53.90 81.34 -35.69
N THR A 802 53.55 81.98 -34.57
CA THR A 802 54.16 83.27 -34.21
C THR A 802 54.43 83.42 -32.72
N ASN A 803 55.56 84.05 -32.40
CA ASN A 803 55.89 84.43 -31.03
C ASN A 803 55.26 85.77 -30.59
N SER A 804 54.44 86.42 -31.42
CA SER A 804 53.99 87.81 -31.24
C SER A 804 53.24 88.13 -29.94
N LEU A 805 52.64 87.13 -29.27
CA LEU A 805 52.01 87.28 -27.95
C LEU A 805 52.95 86.97 -26.76
N GLN A 806 54.13 86.41 -27.01
CA GLN A 806 55.08 85.97 -25.99
C GLN A 806 56.15 87.03 -25.68
N SER A 807 56.49 87.20 -24.39
CA SER A 807 57.64 88.02 -23.98
C SER A 807 58.92 87.19 -23.88
N SER A 808 59.96 87.54 -24.65
CA SER A 808 61.26 86.87 -24.58
C SER A 808 62.04 87.24 -23.32
N THR A 809 62.57 86.23 -22.61
CA THR A 809 63.54 86.41 -21.51
C THR A 809 64.87 85.76 -21.89
N THR A 810 65.89 86.56 -22.23
CA THR A 810 67.20 86.02 -22.61
C THR A 810 67.95 85.48 -21.39
N ILE A 811 68.11 84.15 -21.30
CA ILE A 811 68.94 83.49 -20.28
C ILE A 811 70.38 83.40 -20.81
N SER A 812 71.33 84.06 -20.12
CA SER A 812 72.75 84.04 -20.49
C SER A 812 73.46 82.86 -19.81
N LEU A 813 73.80 81.82 -20.57
CA LEU A 813 74.43 80.57 -20.08
C LEU A 813 75.89 80.72 -19.61
N THR A 814 76.39 81.96 -19.54
CA THR A 814 77.80 82.36 -19.33
C THR A 814 78.33 82.16 -17.90
N GLY A 815 77.96 81.07 -17.22
CA GLY A 815 78.27 80.91 -15.78
C GLY A 815 78.26 79.49 -15.18
N GLY A 816 78.02 78.44 -15.96
CA GLY A 816 77.94 77.07 -15.41
C GLY A 816 78.48 75.93 -16.27
N ALA A 817 78.77 76.15 -17.55
CA ALA A 817 79.24 75.11 -18.47
C ALA A 817 80.68 74.66 -18.20
N HIS A 818 80.90 73.35 -18.20
CA HIS A 818 82.20 72.71 -18.05
C HIS A 818 82.88 72.53 -19.41
N SER A 819 84.19 72.22 -19.42
CA SER A 819 84.92 71.93 -20.67
C SER A 819 84.89 70.42 -20.98
N GLY A 820 84.15 70.00 -21.99
CA GLY A 820 84.07 68.59 -22.38
C GLY A 820 82.77 68.22 -23.12
N THR A 821 82.40 66.95 -22.98
CA THR A 821 81.19 66.33 -23.54
C THR A 821 80.26 65.92 -22.38
N GLY A 822 78.94 65.94 -22.59
CA GLY A 822 77.97 65.48 -21.58
C GLY A 822 77.66 66.48 -20.46
N ASP A 823 77.70 67.79 -20.75
CA ASP A 823 77.01 68.77 -19.92
C ASP A 823 75.51 68.77 -20.27
N PHE A 824 74.65 69.01 -19.29
CA PHE A 824 73.21 69.11 -19.50
C PHE A 824 72.57 70.09 -18.52
N LEU A 825 71.47 70.69 -18.96
CA LEU A 825 70.70 71.67 -18.21
C LEU A 825 69.34 71.10 -17.84
N THR A 826 68.85 71.46 -16.66
CA THR A 826 67.44 71.36 -16.28
C THR A 826 66.96 72.75 -15.86
N PHE A 827 65.80 73.17 -16.33
CA PHE A 827 65.17 74.46 -16.07
C PHE A 827 64.02 74.30 -15.07
N VAL A 828 63.96 75.19 -14.09
CA VAL A 828 62.79 75.34 -13.21
C VAL A 828 62.34 76.79 -13.30
N GLY A 829 61.29 77.01 -14.09
CA GLY A 829 60.93 78.36 -14.57
C GLY A 829 62.08 78.98 -15.35
N THR A 830 62.49 80.19 -14.98
CA THR A 830 63.64 80.90 -15.59
C THR A 830 65.01 80.48 -15.02
N THR A 831 65.08 79.45 -14.16
CA THR A 831 66.32 79.04 -13.47
C THR A 831 66.93 77.80 -14.12
N SER A 832 68.03 77.96 -14.87
CA SER A 832 68.82 76.85 -15.42
C SER A 832 69.83 76.30 -14.39
N THR A 833 69.84 74.98 -14.18
CA THR A 833 70.87 74.28 -13.40
C THR A 833 71.75 73.46 -14.33
N PHE A 834 73.07 73.65 -14.29
CA PHE A 834 74.05 72.83 -15.01
C PHE A 834 74.40 71.57 -14.23
N ALA A 835 74.52 70.45 -14.94
CA ALA A 835 75.10 69.19 -14.47
C ALA A 835 76.03 68.60 -15.54
N ASN A 836 76.90 67.68 -15.12
CA ASN A 836 77.94 67.06 -15.95
C ASN A 836 77.97 65.54 -15.71
N GLY A 837 78.08 64.73 -16.75
CA GLY A 837 78.18 63.28 -16.63
C GLY A 837 78.25 62.54 -17.96
N ASN A 838 77.88 61.26 -17.96
CA ASN A 838 77.42 60.61 -19.18
C ASN A 838 76.02 61.15 -19.53
N ASP A 839 75.67 61.21 -20.82
CA ASP A 839 74.35 61.63 -21.29
C ASP A 839 73.22 60.97 -20.47
N PRO A 840 72.43 61.74 -19.72
CA PRO A 840 71.29 61.20 -18.98
C PRO A 840 70.23 60.71 -19.97
N THR A 841 69.55 59.61 -19.64
CA THR A 841 68.47 59.06 -20.49
C THR A 841 67.16 59.82 -20.33
N THR A 842 66.98 60.56 -19.23
CA THR A 842 65.75 61.26 -18.82
C THR A 842 66.07 62.37 -17.82
N GLY A 843 65.21 63.39 -17.69
CA GLY A 843 65.28 64.37 -16.58
C GLY A 843 66.15 65.60 -16.83
N TYR A 844 66.45 65.88 -18.09
CA TYR A 844 67.17 67.05 -18.57
C TYR A 844 66.39 67.67 -19.73
N ASP A 845 66.68 68.95 -19.98
CA ASP A 845 65.91 69.83 -20.84
C ASP A 845 66.70 70.28 -22.07
N ILE A 846 68.01 70.50 -21.92
CA ILE A 846 68.94 70.80 -23.02
C ILE A 846 70.24 70.03 -22.78
N LEU A 847 70.73 69.30 -23.79
CA LEU A 847 72.09 68.74 -23.80
C LEU A 847 73.07 69.78 -24.35
N VAL A 848 74.25 69.91 -23.73
CA VAL A 848 75.32 70.81 -24.17
C VAL A 848 76.61 70.01 -24.36
N ASP A 849 76.96 69.78 -25.62
CA ASP A 849 78.15 69.04 -26.01
C ASP A 849 79.20 69.98 -26.65
N GLY A 850 80.46 69.55 -26.68
CA GLY A 850 81.57 70.26 -27.32
C GLY A 850 82.01 71.58 -26.67
N TRP A 851 81.41 71.98 -25.54
CA TRP A 851 81.67 73.29 -24.93
C TRP A 851 83.13 73.45 -24.50
N ASN A 852 83.77 74.54 -24.94
CA ASN A 852 85.19 74.81 -24.71
C ASN A 852 85.41 76.18 -24.06
N THR A 853 85.65 76.22 -22.76
CA THR A 853 85.84 77.47 -21.98
C THR A 853 87.07 78.29 -22.38
N ALA A 854 87.95 77.77 -23.25
CA ALA A 854 89.04 78.53 -23.85
C ALA A 854 88.68 79.24 -25.17
N ASP A 855 87.54 78.91 -25.80
CA ASP A 855 87.10 79.55 -27.04
C ASP A 855 86.23 80.79 -26.77
N THR A 856 86.73 81.94 -27.18
CA THR A 856 86.07 83.24 -27.02
C THR A 856 85.25 83.67 -28.24
N ASN A 857 85.15 82.84 -29.28
CA ASN A 857 84.18 83.04 -30.34
C ASN A 857 82.81 82.49 -29.89
N PRO A 858 81.78 83.33 -29.66
CA PRO A 858 80.45 82.84 -29.25
C PRO A 858 79.76 81.98 -30.32
N ASN A 859 80.31 81.89 -31.53
CA ASN A 859 79.73 81.17 -32.66
C ASN A 859 80.29 79.75 -32.87
N ASP A 860 81.35 79.34 -32.16
CA ASP A 860 82.01 78.02 -32.34
C ASP A 860 81.52 76.95 -31.32
N HIS A 861 80.56 77.27 -30.44
CA HIS A 861 80.00 76.34 -29.44
C HIS A 861 78.76 75.64 -29.99
N THR A 862 78.93 74.48 -30.62
CA THR A 862 77.85 73.77 -31.33
C THR A 862 77.02 72.84 -30.44
N VAL A 863 75.78 73.24 -30.12
CA VAL A 863 74.77 72.33 -29.56
C VAL A 863 74.31 71.32 -30.63
N HIS A 864 74.30 70.04 -30.29
CA HIS A 864 73.87 68.97 -31.20
C HIS A 864 72.41 68.56 -30.97
N VAL A 865 71.62 68.63 -32.05
CA VAL A 865 70.24 68.12 -32.12
C VAL A 865 70.25 66.65 -32.54
N ASN A 866 69.51 65.80 -31.83
CA ASN A 866 69.22 64.42 -32.22
C ASN A 866 67.76 64.31 -32.71
N ASN A 867 67.21 63.10 -32.82
CA ASN A 867 65.83 62.87 -33.31
C ASN A 867 64.70 63.49 -32.45
N ASN A 868 65.01 64.10 -31.30
CA ASN A 868 64.04 64.59 -30.32
C ASN A 868 64.03 66.13 -30.11
N GLY A 869 64.56 66.95 -31.03
CA GLY A 869 64.29 68.40 -31.06
C GLY A 869 65.43 69.39 -30.76
N GLY A 870 65.16 70.70 -30.96
CA GLY A 870 66.02 71.82 -30.50
C GLY A 870 66.11 73.09 -31.39
N GLY A 871 66.53 74.20 -30.77
CA GLY A 871 66.90 75.52 -31.33
C GLY A 871 67.73 76.31 -30.27
N ILE A 872 68.52 77.37 -30.53
CA ILE A 872 68.56 78.48 -31.51
C ILE A 872 70.07 78.87 -31.66
N ASP A 873 70.67 79.50 -32.68
CA ASP A 873 70.70 79.51 -34.16
C ASP A 873 71.96 80.38 -34.52
N SER A 874 72.59 80.52 -35.70
CA SER A 874 72.13 80.50 -37.09
C SER A 874 73.30 80.47 -38.11
N ALA A 875 72.95 80.44 -39.40
CA ALA A 875 73.72 80.99 -40.54
C ALA A 875 75.02 80.30 -41.01
N ILE A 876 74.90 79.14 -41.69
CA ILE A 876 75.36 78.95 -43.10
C ILE A 876 74.85 77.60 -43.69
N SER A 877 74.65 77.55 -45.01
CA SER A 877 74.22 76.36 -45.80
C SER A 877 75.35 75.30 -45.93
N ILE A 878 75.21 74.01 -46.29
CA ILE A 878 74.47 73.29 -47.37
C ILE A 878 74.49 71.74 -47.03
N PRO A 879 74.20 70.74 -47.91
CA PRO A 879 72.92 70.29 -48.49
C PRO A 879 72.53 68.78 -48.29
N THR A 880 71.23 68.47 -48.40
CA THR A 880 70.62 67.22 -48.96
C THR A 880 70.99 65.79 -48.47
N SER A 881 70.04 65.18 -47.73
CA SER A 881 69.42 63.85 -48.02
C SER A 881 70.24 62.54 -47.75
N PRO A 882 69.65 61.31 -47.76
CA PRO A 882 69.35 60.61 -46.50
C PRO A 882 69.74 59.10 -46.43
N ARG A 883 69.72 58.49 -45.23
CA ARG A 883 69.50 57.03 -45.01
C ARG A 883 69.32 56.57 -43.55
N CYS A 884 68.14 56.00 -43.29
CA CYS A 884 67.83 54.75 -42.54
C CYS A 884 68.43 54.42 -41.16
N SER A 885 67.53 53.91 -40.28
CA SER A 885 67.71 52.97 -39.15
C SER A 885 68.67 53.37 -38.01
N GLY A 886 68.28 53.37 -36.72
CA GLY A 886 67.00 53.06 -36.08
C GLY A 886 67.02 51.76 -35.25
N SER A 887 66.89 51.91 -33.93
CA SER A 887 66.47 50.89 -32.97
C SER A 887 66.12 51.57 -31.63
N ARG A 888 64.90 51.38 -31.11
CA ARG A 888 64.54 51.65 -29.70
C ARG A 888 64.64 50.33 -28.92
N ILE A 889 65.15 50.40 -27.69
CA ILE A 889 64.83 49.55 -26.54
C ILE A 889 65.07 50.45 -25.31
N THR A 890 64.22 50.48 -24.28
CA THR A 890 62.87 49.87 -24.15
C THR A 890 61.82 50.75 -24.82
#